data_AF-A0A7C4NHR1-F1
#
_entry.id   AF-A0A7C4NHR1-F1
#
_cell.length_a   1.000
_cell.length_b   1.000
_cell.length_c   1.000
_cell.angle_alpha   90.00
_cell.angle_beta   90.00
_cell.angle_gamma   90.00
#
_symmetry.space_group_name_H-M   'P 1'
#
loop_
_entity.id
_entity.type
_entity.pdbx_description
1 polymer ?
#
loop_
_entity_poly.entity_id
_entity_poly.type
_entity_poly.pdbx_seq_one_letter_code
_entity_poly.pdbx_strand_id
1 'polypeptide(L)'
;MNKKNYILWFEEISKDDVPLVGGKNASLGEMFSQLSKKGIKIPNGFAITAEAFRYFLKFNKIDEKLKEIFEKFDPKSIESLKETGEKARNLILKGKFPQNLEKEILENYQKLSQIYKQKNVDVAVRSSATAEDLATASFAGQHESYINISGPQNLLKAVKKCFASLFTDRAIAYREEKGFEHLKVALSVCVQKMVRSDLASSGVMFTLDTETGFENVVLINSIFGQGEMIVKGKIIPDTFYVFKPTLRKGYRAIIVKNLGKKDRKLVYKKGGGLKEVKVPKKDQVKFSLTDDEILTLAKWAMILEEHYGMHQDIEWAKDGKTNQLFIVQSRPETVHAPKKERVYEEYEIKTTKKPILTGIAIGNKVGQGRVHVISDVSKIGEFKKGEVLVTRMTDPDWVPIMRIASAIVTDEGGRTCFSGETKILTDKGFLSLEEIFKRFKSEEMKTLSLNRKTLKLEWKKISNVFSRESSDLMKIEISQTGKMKGNFLEVTSDHKFLTFKKRQLISEEIKDLISKKGCILSVFKIPPFKNRTFPPQLGYLLGALMTDGNVYLNERHGHVSFIQKPSPEKLPFISAVFRYFSEIFKYNLRFTKKSPSEGIIRGKKIKGGEALELRCYKKEIAKEILQKKEKLEEILLSAQDEFLFNFLAGVIDGDGTFFERRIQIFCSDEKLLRAISICCLRLGINFQVSKNRTIKNVLIVDKIDEIMKFTKRVKGEGEKVKFGSRFFAAKQLLEDIANLVNYKGRIFPYIKNNLLIDAEKIKNYVIPLIEGTKENHELTRIIDSP
;
A
#
# COMPACT_ATOMS: atom_id res chain seq x y z
N MET A 1 48.34 -23.52 28.36
CA MET A 1 47.38 -23.87 27.29
C MET A 1 46.14 -23.00 27.47
N ASN A 2 45.99 -21.90 26.72
CA ASN A 2 44.78 -21.08 26.78
C ASN A 2 43.62 -21.89 26.20
N LYS A 3 42.62 -22.20 27.04
CA LYS A 3 41.40 -22.92 26.64
C LYS A 3 40.69 -22.09 25.57
N LYS A 4 40.70 -22.54 24.32
CA LYS A 4 39.92 -21.90 23.25
C LYS A 4 38.45 -22.23 23.49
N ASN A 5 37.67 -21.27 23.99
CA ASN A 5 36.24 -21.46 24.20
C ASN A 5 35.49 -21.27 22.88
N TYR A 6 35.04 -22.38 22.28
CA TYR A 6 34.24 -22.33 21.05
C TYR A 6 32.78 -21.95 21.32
N ILE A 7 32.32 -22.16 22.55
CA ILE A 7 31.00 -21.80 23.03
C ILE A 7 31.13 -20.84 24.23
N LEU A 8 30.31 -19.80 24.26
CA LEU A 8 30.15 -18.89 25.41
C LEU A 8 28.66 -18.73 25.72
N TRP A 9 28.26 -18.90 26.97
CA TRP A 9 26.88 -18.65 27.42
C TRP A 9 26.61 -17.16 27.54
N PHE A 10 25.34 -16.74 27.42
CA PHE A 10 25.00 -15.32 27.56
C PHE A 10 25.40 -14.72 28.92
N GLU A 11 25.49 -15.53 29.97
CA GLU A 11 25.98 -15.09 31.28
C GLU A 11 27.49 -14.78 31.31
N GLU A 12 28.24 -15.31 30.34
CA GLU A 12 29.69 -15.14 30.19
C GLU A 12 30.06 -14.04 29.18
N ILE A 13 29.07 -13.39 28.56
CA ILE A 13 29.26 -12.42 27.48
C ILE A 13 28.90 -11.02 27.96
N SER A 14 29.74 -10.05 27.61
CA SER A 14 29.55 -8.61 27.81
C SER A 14 29.53 -7.87 26.48
N LYS A 15 29.22 -6.56 26.53
CA LYS A 15 29.33 -5.68 25.36
C LYS A 15 30.76 -5.59 24.77
N ASP A 16 31.79 -5.93 25.53
CA ASP A 16 33.19 -5.83 25.08
C ASP A 16 33.63 -7.07 24.25
N ASP A 17 32.82 -8.13 24.25
CA ASP A 17 33.11 -9.39 23.55
C ASP A 17 32.69 -9.39 22.07
N VAL A 18 32.36 -8.24 21.49
CA VAL A 18 32.00 -8.08 20.07
C VAL A 18 33.00 -8.76 19.12
N PRO A 19 34.34 -8.68 19.31
CA PRO A 19 35.29 -9.37 18.43
C PRO A 19 35.18 -10.91 18.47
N LEU A 20 34.64 -11.47 19.56
CA LEU A 20 34.50 -12.92 19.76
C LEU A 20 33.13 -13.43 19.33
N VAL A 21 32.06 -12.68 19.59
CA VAL A 21 30.68 -13.16 19.40
C VAL A 21 29.83 -12.28 18.47
N GLY A 22 30.36 -11.18 17.97
CA GLY A 22 29.63 -10.21 17.14
C GLY A 22 28.62 -9.37 17.92
N GLY A 23 28.14 -8.30 17.29
CA GLY A 23 27.34 -7.25 17.94
C GLY A 23 26.04 -7.77 18.58
N LYS A 24 25.32 -8.68 17.91
CA LYS A 24 24.04 -9.20 18.42
C LYS A 24 24.22 -10.07 19.66
N ASN A 25 25.19 -10.97 19.66
CA ASN A 25 25.44 -11.82 20.83
C ASN A 25 26.03 -11.00 21.98
N ALA A 26 26.88 -10.01 21.70
CA ALA A 26 27.38 -9.10 22.71
C ALA A 26 26.24 -8.31 23.37
N SER A 27 25.31 -7.76 22.58
CA SER A 27 24.10 -7.10 23.08
C SER A 27 23.21 -8.06 23.89
N LEU A 28 22.96 -9.28 23.40
CA LEU A 28 22.18 -10.29 24.12
C LEU A 28 22.84 -10.71 25.45
N GLY A 29 24.15 -10.92 25.45
CA GLY A 29 24.94 -11.25 26.63
C GLY A 29 24.94 -10.13 27.66
N GLU A 30 25.18 -8.90 27.21
CA GLU A 30 25.11 -7.68 28.04
C GLU A 30 23.73 -7.55 28.70
N MET A 31 22.66 -7.67 27.93
CA MET A 31 21.31 -7.64 28.48
C MET A 31 21.11 -8.80 29.48
N PHE A 32 21.52 -10.02 29.14
CA PHE A 32 21.29 -11.18 30.01
C PHE A 32 22.07 -11.08 31.33
N SER A 33 23.35 -10.72 31.28
CA SER A 33 24.22 -10.66 32.45
C SER A 33 23.94 -9.46 33.36
N GLN A 34 23.61 -8.30 32.79
CA GLN A 34 23.40 -7.05 33.54
C GLN A 34 21.93 -6.77 33.86
N LEU A 35 21.01 -7.01 32.93
CA LEU A 35 19.63 -6.56 33.05
C LEU A 35 18.67 -7.61 33.62
N SER A 36 19.05 -8.90 33.58
CA SER A 36 18.29 -9.94 34.30
C SER A 36 18.20 -9.67 35.79
N LYS A 37 19.26 -9.12 36.38
CA LYS A 37 19.31 -8.70 37.80
C LYS A 37 18.40 -7.49 38.08
N LYS A 38 18.10 -6.67 37.06
CA LYS A 38 17.15 -5.55 37.11
C LYS A 38 15.70 -5.97 36.78
N GLY A 39 15.43 -7.28 36.69
CA GLY A 39 14.10 -7.83 36.47
C GLY A 39 13.65 -7.90 35.01
N ILE A 40 14.51 -7.58 34.04
CA ILE A 40 14.21 -7.79 32.61
C ILE A 40 14.41 -9.26 32.28
N LYS A 41 13.41 -9.91 31.70
CA LYS A 41 13.51 -11.32 31.32
C LYS A 41 14.04 -11.45 29.90
N ILE A 42 15.11 -12.22 29.72
CA ILE A 42 15.71 -12.49 28.42
C ILE A 42 15.81 -14.01 28.24
N PRO A 43 15.44 -14.57 27.07
CA PRO A 43 15.56 -15.99 26.83
C PRO A 43 17.04 -16.39 26.80
N ASN A 44 17.40 -17.34 27.66
CA ASN A 44 18.76 -17.86 27.77
C ASN A 44 19.21 -18.59 26.49
N GLY A 45 20.52 -18.72 26.31
CA GLY A 45 21.17 -19.29 25.14
C GLY A 45 22.69 -19.19 25.24
N PHE A 46 23.35 -19.52 24.14
CA PHE A 46 24.79 -19.45 24.00
C PHE A 46 25.19 -19.00 22.59
N ALA A 47 26.39 -18.43 22.48
CA ALA A 47 27.03 -18.07 21.23
C ALA A 47 28.05 -19.12 20.84
N ILE A 48 28.03 -19.51 19.57
CA ILE A 48 29.13 -20.21 18.90
C ILE A 48 30.08 -19.13 18.40
N THR A 49 31.31 -19.10 18.91
CA THR A 49 32.23 -17.97 18.74
C THR A 49 32.77 -17.86 17.31
N ALA A 50 33.31 -16.68 16.98
CA ALA A 50 34.05 -16.44 15.74
C ALA A 50 35.25 -17.41 15.59
N GLU A 51 35.87 -17.83 16.70
CA GLU A 51 36.95 -18.80 16.68
C GLU A 51 36.47 -20.20 16.28
N ALA A 52 35.25 -20.60 16.68
CA ALA A 52 34.64 -21.85 16.24
C ALA A 52 34.41 -21.86 14.72
N PHE A 53 33.98 -20.73 14.15
CA PHE A 53 33.85 -20.56 12.70
C PHE A 53 35.21 -20.66 12.00
N ARG A 54 36.25 -19.99 12.50
CA ARG A 54 37.62 -20.11 11.94
C ARG A 54 38.13 -21.54 12.01
N TYR A 55 37.89 -22.25 13.11
CA TYR A 55 38.27 -23.64 13.27
C TYR A 55 37.54 -24.56 12.28
N PHE A 56 36.24 -24.34 12.06
CA PHE A 56 35.45 -25.06 11.05
C PHE A 56 36.03 -24.86 9.64
N LEU A 57 36.40 -23.62 9.26
CA LEU A 57 36.98 -23.35 7.94
C LEU A 57 38.32 -24.07 7.76
N LYS A 58 39.23 -23.95 8.73
CA LYS A 58 40.58 -24.53 8.68
C LYS A 58 40.55 -26.06 8.64
N PHE A 59 39.69 -26.70 9.44
CA PHE A 59 39.55 -28.16 9.46
C PHE A 59 39.13 -28.73 8.08
N ASN A 60 38.28 -28.00 7.36
CA ASN A 60 37.80 -28.42 6.04
C ASN A 60 38.67 -27.93 4.87
N LYS A 61 39.77 -27.20 5.15
CA LYS A 61 40.57 -26.49 4.13
C LYS A 61 39.72 -25.58 3.24
N ILE A 62 38.68 -24.96 3.82
CA ILE A 62 37.78 -24.05 3.10
C ILE A 62 38.41 -22.66 3.01
N ASP A 63 39.21 -22.27 3.99
CA ASP A 63 39.97 -21.03 4.01
C ASP A 63 40.89 -20.88 2.78
N GLU A 64 41.65 -21.92 2.42
CA GLU A 64 42.49 -21.94 1.22
C GLU A 64 41.65 -21.79 -0.06
N LYS A 65 40.57 -22.56 -0.19
CA LYS A 65 39.68 -22.52 -1.36
C LYS A 65 38.92 -21.21 -1.50
N LEU A 66 38.49 -20.61 -0.38
CA LEU A 66 37.87 -19.30 -0.39
C LEU A 66 38.87 -18.24 -0.86
N LYS A 67 40.14 -18.35 -0.48
CA LYS A 67 41.19 -17.46 -0.99
C LYS A 67 41.30 -17.53 -2.51
N GLU A 68 41.37 -18.74 -3.09
CA GLU A 68 41.41 -18.92 -4.54
C GLU A 68 40.16 -18.37 -5.25
N ILE A 69 38.98 -18.53 -4.65
CA ILE A 69 37.72 -17.99 -5.20
C ILE A 69 37.76 -16.46 -5.19
N PHE A 70 38.15 -15.85 -4.07
CA PHE A 70 38.17 -14.40 -3.92
C PHE A 70 39.35 -13.73 -4.64
N GLU A 71 40.44 -14.43 -4.95
CA GLU A 71 41.50 -13.94 -5.84
C GLU A 71 41.00 -13.72 -7.28
N LYS A 72 39.98 -14.48 -7.70
CA LYS A 72 39.33 -14.36 -9.02
C LYS A 72 38.07 -13.50 -9.00
N PHE A 73 37.71 -12.96 -7.84
CA PHE A 73 36.53 -12.14 -7.68
C PHE A 73 36.77 -10.76 -8.26
N ASP A 74 35.97 -10.40 -9.26
CA ASP A 74 35.92 -9.04 -9.79
C ASP A 74 34.80 -8.27 -9.07
N PRO A 75 35.13 -7.33 -8.18
CA PRO A 75 34.14 -6.56 -7.43
C PRO A 75 33.27 -5.64 -8.31
N LYS A 76 33.67 -5.39 -9.55
CA LYS A 76 32.91 -4.57 -10.51
C LYS A 76 31.95 -5.40 -11.38
N SER A 77 32.03 -6.72 -11.34
CA SER A 77 31.17 -7.62 -12.11
C SER A 77 30.09 -8.27 -11.24
N ILE A 78 28.84 -8.00 -11.59
CA ILE A 78 27.66 -8.60 -10.93
C ILE A 78 27.63 -10.13 -11.15
N GLU A 79 28.09 -10.59 -12.30
CA GLU A 79 28.16 -12.03 -12.61
C GLU A 79 29.24 -12.71 -11.76
N SER A 80 30.41 -12.09 -11.63
CA SER A 80 31.47 -12.56 -10.74
C SER A 80 31.01 -12.62 -9.29
N LEU A 81 30.24 -11.63 -8.82
CA LEU A 81 29.65 -11.62 -7.47
C LEU A 81 28.74 -12.82 -7.21
N LYS A 82 27.82 -13.11 -8.13
CA LYS A 82 26.87 -14.23 -8.00
C LYS A 82 27.60 -15.57 -7.98
N GLU A 83 28.52 -15.76 -8.93
CA GLU A 83 29.30 -17.00 -9.04
C GLU A 83 30.18 -17.22 -7.80
N THR A 84 30.86 -16.17 -7.35
CA THR A 84 31.71 -16.17 -6.15
C THR A 84 30.90 -16.52 -4.91
N GLY A 85 29.76 -15.84 -4.71
CA GLY A 85 28.87 -16.08 -3.59
C GLY A 85 28.33 -17.51 -3.56
N GLU A 86 27.88 -18.03 -4.70
CA GLU A 86 27.37 -19.41 -4.79
C GLU A 86 28.45 -20.45 -4.48
N LYS A 87 29.64 -20.33 -5.08
CA LYS A 87 30.77 -21.24 -4.83
C LYS A 87 31.17 -21.25 -3.35
N ALA A 88 31.31 -20.06 -2.74
CA ALA A 88 31.67 -19.93 -1.33
C ALA A 88 30.63 -20.57 -0.39
N ARG A 89 29.33 -20.32 -0.62
CA ARG A 89 28.25 -20.93 0.18
C ARG A 89 28.23 -22.45 0.05
N ASN A 90 28.41 -22.97 -1.16
CA ASN A 90 28.39 -24.41 -1.42
C ASN A 90 29.56 -25.14 -0.73
N LEU A 91 30.75 -24.53 -0.64
CA LEU A 91 31.87 -25.09 0.13
C LEU A 91 31.53 -25.24 1.61
N ILE A 92 30.95 -24.20 2.22
CA ILE A 92 30.60 -24.19 3.64
C ILE A 92 29.49 -25.21 3.95
N LEU A 93 28.48 -25.29 3.10
CA LEU A 93 27.37 -26.24 3.28
C LEU A 93 27.82 -27.71 3.18
N LYS A 94 28.83 -28.00 2.34
CA LYS A 94 29.43 -29.34 2.20
C LYS A 94 30.44 -29.68 3.30
N GLY A 95 30.94 -28.68 4.04
CA GLY A 95 31.89 -28.88 5.13
C GLY A 95 31.35 -29.75 6.28
N LYS A 96 32.23 -30.53 6.91
CA LYS A 96 31.95 -31.36 8.08
C LYS A 96 32.38 -30.64 9.35
N PHE A 97 31.60 -30.76 10.44
CA PHE A 97 32.06 -30.23 11.72
C PHE A 97 33.22 -31.08 12.25
N PRO A 98 34.27 -30.48 12.83
CA PRO A 98 35.23 -31.20 13.66
C PRO A 98 34.49 -31.91 14.80
N GLN A 99 34.85 -33.16 15.11
CA GLN A 99 34.13 -33.98 16.10
C GLN A 99 34.05 -33.34 17.49
N ASN A 100 35.13 -32.67 17.92
CA ASN A 100 35.18 -31.93 19.18
C ASN A 100 34.23 -30.71 19.16
N LEU A 101 34.20 -29.92 18.09
CA LEU A 101 33.30 -28.77 17.96
C LEU A 101 31.83 -29.21 17.88
N GLU A 102 31.55 -30.27 17.14
CA GLU A 102 30.21 -30.86 17.07
C GLU A 102 29.74 -31.31 18.46
N LYS A 103 30.58 -32.07 19.17
CA LYS A 103 30.30 -32.52 20.53
C LYS A 103 30.01 -31.34 21.48
N GLU A 104 30.85 -30.30 21.46
CA GLU A 104 30.69 -29.13 22.33
C GLU A 104 29.39 -28.36 22.04
N ILE A 105 29.01 -28.18 20.77
CA ILE A 105 27.73 -27.56 20.39
C ILE A 105 26.56 -28.38 20.93
N LEU A 106 26.60 -29.70 20.77
CA LEU A 106 25.52 -30.60 21.18
C LEU A 106 25.40 -30.72 22.70
N GLU A 107 26.51 -30.78 23.43
CA GLU A 107 26.54 -30.79 24.89
C GLU A 107 25.91 -29.52 25.47
N ASN A 108 26.25 -28.34 24.93
CA ASN A 108 25.67 -27.07 25.38
C ASN A 108 24.18 -26.94 25.00
N TYR A 109 23.78 -27.47 23.84
CA TYR A 109 22.36 -27.57 23.49
C TYR A 109 21.58 -28.53 24.41
N GLN A 110 22.22 -29.61 24.86
CA GLN A 110 21.64 -30.55 25.81
C GLN A 110 21.54 -29.93 27.21
N LYS A 111 22.55 -29.18 27.65
CA LYS A 111 22.51 -28.35 28.87
C LYS A 111 21.37 -27.32 28.80
N LEU A 112 21.19 -26.63 27.66
CA LEU A 112 20.05 -25.72 27.46
C LEU A 112 18.71 -26.46 27.57
N SER A 113 18.62 -27.66 27.01
CA SER A 113 17.43 -28.53 27.12
C SER A 113 17.13 -28.93 28.57
N GLN A 114 18.16 -29.17 29.39
CA GLN A 114 18.02 -29.47 30.82
C GLN A 114 17.55 -28.25 31.62
N ILE A 115 18.13 -27.06 31.37
CA ILE A 115 17.72 -25.79 32.02
C ILE A 115 16.22 -25.53 31.85
N TYR A 116 15.70 -25.73 30.63
CA TYR A 116 14.28 -25.54 30.33
C TYR A 116 13.42 -26.78 30.57
N LYS A 117 14.00 -27.87 31.12
CA LYS A 117 13.31 -29.16 31.38
C LYS A 117 12.52 -29.67 30.17
N GLN A 118 13.05 -29.48 28.96
CA GLN A 118 12.40 -29.85 27.71
C GLN A 118 13.37 -30.66 26.84
N LYS A 119 12.98 -31.89 26.48
CA LYS A 119 13.74 -32.70 25.51
C LYS A 119 13.76 -31.98 24.15
N ASN A 120 14.95 -31.78 23.59
CA ASN A 120 15.17 -31.06 22.33
C ASN A 120 14.49 -29.69 22.31
N VAL A 121 14.96 -28.80 23.18
CA VAL A 121 14.40 -27.46 23.32
C VAL A 121 14.37 -26.69 21.99
N ASP A 122 13.26 -26.02 21.70
CA ASP A 122 13.14 -25.22 20.49
C ASP A 122 13.94 -23.92 20.60
N VAL A 123 14.81 -23.69 19.60
CA VAL A 123 15.77 -22.59 19.55
C VAL A 123 15.67 -21.77 18.26
N ALA A 124 16.09 -20.51 18.36
CA ALA A 124 16.40 -19.63 17.25
C ALA A 124 17.92 -19.66 17.03
N VAL A 125 18.32 -19.85 15.77
CA VAL A 125 19.71 -19.87 15.33
C VAL A 125 19.93 -18.66 14.42
N ARG A 126 20.71 -17.68 14.87
CA ARG A 126 20.88 -16.39 14.18
C ARG A 126 22.34 -16.06 13.96
N SER A 127 22.68 -15.44 12.85
CA SER A 127 24.01 -14.92 12.58
C SER A 127 24.29 -13.58 13.28
N SER A 128 25.48 -13.48 13.87
CA SER A 128 26.03 -12.32 14.58
C SER A 128 27.45 -12.08 14.06
N ALA A 129 27.65 -11.08 13.20
CA ALA A 129 28.95 -10.84 12.58
C ALA A 129 29.81 -9.90 13.43
N THR A 130 31.13 -10.14 13.41
CA THR A 130 32.12 -9.38 14.20
C THR A 130 32.36 -7.96 13.68
N ALA A 131 31.92 -7.66 12.46
CA ALA A 131 32.09 -6.36 11.80
C ALA A 131 30.79 -5.50 11.79
N GLU A 132 29.76 -5.87 12.56
CA GLU A 132 28.46 -5.17 12.59
C GLU A 132 28.53 -3.76 13.21
N ASP A 133 29.54 -3.41 14.02
CA ASP A 133 29.54 -2.19 14.85
C ASP A 133 30.63 -1.14 14.50
N LEU A 134 30.67 -0.69 13.24
CA LEU A 134 30.90 0.74 13.05
C LEU A 134 29.55 1.41 13.30
N ALA A 135 29.49 2.45 14.14
CA ALA A 135 28.26 3.15 14.58
C ALA A 135 27.34 3.70 13.44
N THR A 136 27.71 3.48 12.18
CA THR A 136 27.01 3.86 10.95
C THR A 136 26.60 2.66 10.07
N ALA A 137 26.83 1.41 10.51
CA ALA A 137 26.72 0.20 9.71
C ALA A 137 25.56 -0.71 10.17
N SER A 138 24.31 -0.28 9.98
CA SER A 138 23.19 -1.20 10.20
C SER A 138 23.16 -2.28 9.10
N PHE A 139 23.66 -3.50 9.39
CA PHE A 139 23.44 -4.70 8.58
C PHE A 139 21.98 -5.20 8.66
N ALA A 140 21.00 -4.29 8.70
CA ALA A 140 19.60 -4.62 8.86
C ALA A 140 19.11 -5.51 7.69
N GLY A 141 18.73 -6.74 8.02
CA GLY A 141 18.12 -7.69 7.09
C GLY A 141 19.07 -8.38 6.10
N GLN A 142 20.40 -8.35 6.32
CA GLN A 142 21.36 -9.07 5.44
C GLN A 142 21.63 -10.52 5.86
N HIS A 143 21.30 -10.87 7.10
CA HIS A 143 21.71 -12.12 7.74
C HIS A 143 20.51 -13.05 8.02
N GLU A 144 20.68 -14.34 7.76
CA GLU A 144 19.61 -15.34 7.87
C GLU A 144 19.32 -15.72 9.33
N SER A 145 18.04 -15.74 9.69
CA SER A 145 17.56 -16.24 10.98
C SER A 145 16.77 -17.52 10.79
N TYR A 146 17.14 -18.57 11.52
CA TYR A 146 16.49 -19.87 11.49
C TYR A 146 15.74 -20.09 12.79
N ILE A 147 14.43 -20.25 12.72
CA ILE A 147 13.55 -20.26 13.89
C ILE A 147 12.79 -21.58 14.02
N ASN A 148 12.33 -21.89 15.23
CA ASN A 148 11.68 -23.17 15.54
C ASN A 148 12.57 -24.36 15.11
N ILE A 149 13.86 -24.29 15.47
CA ILE A 149 14.81 -25.37 15.28
C ILE A 149 14.77 -26.26 16.51
N SER A 150 14.59 -27.56 16.32
CA SER A 150 14.58 -28.54 17.41
C SER A 150 15.28 -29.83 16.96
N GLY A 151 16.16 -30.31 17.83
CA GLY A 151 16.91 -31.55 17.67
C GLY A 151 18.38 -31.32 17.24
N PRO A 152 19.31 -32.18 17.69
CA PRO A 152 20.76 -32.07 17.42
C PRO A 152 21.10 -31.83 15.94
N GLN A 153 20.56 -32.64 15.05
CA GLN A 153 20.87 -32.59 13.61
C GLN A 153 20.35 -31.32 12.93
N ASN A 154 19.16 -30.86 13.32
CA ASN A 154 18.59 -29.64 12.79
C ASN A 154 19.35 -28.40 13.26
N LEU A 155 19.83 -28.41 14.51
CA LEU A 155 20.70 -27.35 15.05
C LEU A 155 21.98 -27.24 14.23
N LEU A 156 22.72 -28.34 14.06
CA LEU A 156 23.97 -28.34 13.30
C LEU A 156 23.76 -27.85 11.86
N LYS A 157 22.67 -28.28 11.21
CA LYS A 157 22.30 -27.81 9.87
C LYS A 157 22.04 -26.30 9.84
N ALA A 158 21.33 -25.76 10.83
CA ALA A 158 21.04 -24.33 10.92
C ALA A 158 22.32 -23.50 11.19
N VAL A 159 23.23 -24.01 12.02
CA VAL A 159 24.54 -23.39 12.28
C VAL A 159 25.37 -23.30 11.00
N LYS A 160 25.48 -24.38 10.21
CA LYS A 160 26.19 -24.34 8.91
C LYS A 160 25.58 -23.33 7.94
N LYS A 161 24.25 -23.25 7.91
CA LYS A 161 23.56 -22.26 7.07
C LYS A 161 23.87 -20.83 7.51
N CYS A 162 23.91 -20.57 8.82
CA CYS A 162 24.36 -19.28 9.32
C CYS A 162 25.80 -18.97 8.87
N PHE A 163 26.73 -19.91 9.02
CA PHE A 163 28.10 -19.78 8.51
C PHE A 163 28.14 -19.44 7.01
N ALA A 164 27.32 -20.10 6.20
CA ALA A 164 27.22 -19.81 4.76
C ALA A 164 26.63 -18.42 4.48
N SER A 165 25.75 -17.91 5.34
CA SER A 165 25.09 -16.60 5.16
C SER A 165 26.07 -15.41 5.11
N LEU A 166 27.29 -15.58 5.65
CA LEU A 166 28.38 -14.60 5.53
C LEU A 166 28.80 -14.35 4.08
N PHE A 167 28.55 -15.30 3.17
CA PHE A 167 28.92 -15.25 1.76
C PHE A 167 27.68 -15.14 0.85
N THR A 168 26.60 -14.53 1.33
CA THR A 168 25.51 -14.08 0.46
C THR A 168 26.02 -12.96 -0.46
N ASP A 169 25.44 -12.86 -1.65
CA ASP A 169 25.84 -11.87 -2.67
C ASP A 169 25.80 -10.44 -2.07
N ARG A 170 24.77 -10.16 -1.26
CA ARG A 170 24.61 -8.89 -0.54
C ARG A 170 25.70 -8.64 0.50
N ALA A 171 26.08 -9.66 1.28
CA ALA A 171 27.12 -9.54 2.31
C ALA A 171 28.52 -9.36 1.71
N ILE A 172 28.79 -10.00 0.56
CA ILE A 172 30.04 -9.82 -0.18
C ILE A 172 30.11 -8.41 -0.76
N ALA A 173 29.09 -7.97 -1.50
CA ALA A 173 29.06 -6.62 -2.06
C ALA A 173 29.21 -5.53 -0.97
N TYR A 174 28.57 -5.72 0.19
CA TYR A 174 28.68 -4.77 1.29
C TYR A 174 30.11 -4.69 1.88
N ARG A 175 30.77 -5.83 2.09
CA ARG A 175 32.14 -5.86 2.61
C ARG A 175 33.11 -5.20 1.65
N GLU A 176 32.95 -5.46 0.36
CA GLU A 176 33.74 -4.82 -0.69
C GLU A 176 33.58 -3.30 -0.63
N GLU A 177 32.34 -2.81 -0.53
CA GLU A 177 32.06 -1.37 -0.47
C GLU A 177 32.65 -0.69 0.78
N LYS A 178 32.71 -1.40 1.91
CA LYS A 178 33.31 -0.89 3.14
C LYS A 178 34.83 -1.08 3.19
N GLY A 179 35.44 -1.71 2.18
CA GLY A 179 36.86 -2.04 2.16
C GLY A 179 37.24 -3.08 3.22
N PHE A 180 36.30 -3.92 3.65
CA PHE A 180 36.57 -5.01 4.57
C PHE A 180 37.08 -6.24 3.80
N GLU A 181 38.23 -6.77 4.21
CA GLU A 181 38.73 -8.02 3.68
C GLU A 181 37.75 -9.17 3.94
N HIS A 182 37.24 -9.79 2.87
CA HIS A 182 36.20 -10.82 2.93
C HIS A 182 36.54 -11.99 3.86
N LEU A 183 37.82 -12.35 3.95
CA LEU A 183 38.30 -13.49 4.74
C LEU A 183 38.70 -13.12 6.18
N LYS A 184 38.83 -11.83 6.51
CA LYS A 184 39.10 -11.40 7.89
C LYS A 184 37.84 -11.33 8.74
N VAL A 185 36.68 -11.13 8.11
CA VAL A 185 35.39 -11.10 8.82
C VAL A 185 35.01 -12.50 9.27
N ALA A 186 34.83 -12.68 10.57
CA ALA A 186 34.33 -13.91 11.15
C ALA A 186 32.88 -13.76 11.61
N LEU A 187 32.17 -14.88 11.61
CA LEU A 187 30.77 -14.96 12.01
C LEU A 187 30.64 -15.77 13.30
N SER A 188 29.88 -15.24 14.25
CA SER A 188 29.36 -15.98 15.39
C SER A 188 27.90 -16.36 15.15
N VAL A 189 27.47 -17.45 15.78
CA VAL A 189 26.09 -17.95 15.68
C VAL A 189 25.44 -17.95 17.05
N CYS A 190 24.36 -17.19 17.18
CA CYS A 190 23.48 -17.19 18.34
C CYS A 190 22.63 -18.45 18.36
N VAL A 191 22.59 -19.18 19.47
CA VAL A 191 21.61 -20.25 19.74
C VAL A 191 20.80 -19.86 20.97
N GLN A 192 19.59 -19.36 20.75
CA GLN A 192 18.74 -18.80 21.81
C GLN A 192 17.45 -19.60 21.97
N LYS A 193 16.97 -19.79 23.20
CA LYS A 193 15.64 -20.36 23.46
C LYS A 193 14.56 -19.55 22.74
N MET A 194 13.69 -20.24 21.99
CA MET A 194 12.50 -19.59 21.42
C MET A 194 11.43 -19.33 22.48
N VAL A 195 10.83 -18.14 22.44
CA VAL A 195 9.63 -17.80 23.21
C VAL A 195 8.40 -18.28 22.45
N ARG A 196 7.44 -18.90 23.13
CA ARG A 196 6.19 -19.42 22.52
C ARG A 196 5.17 -18.33 22.21
N SER A 197 5.60 -17.24 21.58
CA SER A 197 4.72 -16.15 21.13
C SER A 197 3.77 -16.57 20.01
N ASP A 198 4.01 -17.69 19.34
CA ASP A 198 3.05 -18.35 18.42
C ASP A 198 1.69 -18.61 19.09
N LEU A 199 1.71 -18.86 20.40
CA LEU A 199 0.53 -19.09 21.24
C LEU A 199 -0.02 -17.83 21.91
N ALA A 200 0.71 -16.71 21.87
CA ALA A 200 0.32 -15.44 22.48
C ALA A 200 0.62 -14.26 21.54
N SER A 201 1.51 -13.36 21.94
CA SER A 201 1.81 -12.11 21.24
C SER A 201 3.29 -11.79 21.24
N SER A 202 3.68 -10.92 20.31
CA SER A 202 5.03 -10.35 20.23
C SER A 202 4.96 -8.98 19.58
N GLY A 203 6.08 -8.27 19.55
CA GLY A 203 6.06 -6.91 19.06
C GLY A 203 7.43 -6.25 19.03
N VAL A 204 7.39 -4.97 18.66
CA VAL A 204 8.53 -4.06 18.74
C VAL A 204 8.13 -2.87 19.59
N MET A 205 9.09 -2.24 20.25
CA MET A 205 8.88 -1.01 20.98
C MET A 205 10.07 -0.07 20.85
N PHE A 206 9.79 1.22 20.82
CA PHE A 206 10.76 2.28 20.68
C PHE A 206 10.69 3.18 21.91
N THR A 207 11.84 3.65 22.37
CA THR A 207 11.91 4.59 23.51
C THR A 207 11.75 6.04 23.05
N LEU A 208 11.18 6.29 21.88
CA LEU A 208 10.73 7.59 21.42
C LEU A 208 9.60 7.40 20.40
N ASP A 209 8.93 8.47 20.04
CA ASP A 209 8.09 8.48 18.84
C ASP A 209 8.98 8.53 17.59
N THR A 210 8.97 7.45 16.81
CA THR A 210 9.81 7.31 15.61
C THR A 210 9.47 8.32 14.51
N GLU A 211 8.26 8.88 14.50
CA GLU A 211 7.83 9.83 13.48
C GLU A 211 8.27 11.26 13.80
N THR A 212 8.07 11.69 15.05
CA THR A 212 8.34 13.08 15.47
C THR A 212 9.69 13.25 16.16
N GLY A 213 10.29 12.16 16.64
CA GLY A 213 11.46 12.18 17.52
C GLY A 213 11.10 12.55 18.97
N PHE A 214 9.82 12.57 19.37
CA PHE A 214 9.44 12.93 20.73
C PHE A 214 9.92 11.89 21.74
N GLU A 215 10.91 12.26 22.54
CA GLU A 215 11.63 11.37 23.46
C GLU A 215 10.86 10.97 24.72
N ASN A 216 9.77 11.67 25.06
CA ASN A 216 9.07 11.47 26.34
C ASN A 216 8.00 10.37 26.30
N VAL A 217 7.98 9.55 25.26
CA VAL A 217 7.05 8.43 25.12
C VAL A 217 7.78 7.11 24.84
N VAL A 218 7.16 6.01 25.23
CA VAL A 218 7.47 4.68 24.70
C VAL A 218 6.35 4.29 23.73
N LEU A 219 6.72 4.04 22.48
CA LEU A 219 5.84 3.50 21.44
C LEU A 219 5.93 1.97 21.47
N ILE A 220 4.82 1.28 21.70
CA ILE A 220 4.76 -0.19 21.74
C ILE A 220 3.80 -0.66 20.65
N ASN A 221 4.30 -1.47 19.73
CA ASN A 221 3.49 -2.13 18.72
C ASN A 221 3.39 -3.64 18.99
N SER A 222 2.19 -4.22 18.91
CA SER A 222 1.93 -5.61 19.28
C SER A 222 1.07 -6.37 18.27
N ILE A 223 1.39 -7.64 18.06
CA ILE A 223 0.61 -8.57 17.22
C ILE A 223 0.43 -9.92 17.92
N PHE A 224 -0.51 -10.73 17.44
CA PHE A 224 -0.58 -12.15 17.81
C PHE A 224 0.45 -12.98 17.03
N GLY A 225 1.00 -14.02 17.66
CA GLY A 225 1.99 -14.90 17.03
C GLY A 225 3.42 -14.38 17.06
N GLN A 226 4.27 -14.95 16.21
CA GLN A 226 5.70 -14.57 16.10
C GLN A 226 5.92 -13.20 15.45
N GLY A 227 6.94 -12.48 15.93
CA GLY A 227 7.20 -11.06 15.61
C GLY A 227 7.72 -10.76 14.19
N GLU A 228 8.01 -11.80 13.39
CA GLU A 228 8.60 -11.60 12.06
C GLU A 228 7.69 -10.80 11.11
N MET A 229 6.37 -10.86 11.29
CA MET A 229 5.44 -10.09 10.46
C MET A 229 5.44 -8.60 10.77
N ILE A 230 5.63 -8.21 12.03
CA ILE A 230 5.67 -6.80 12.41
C ILE A 230 7.01 -6.17 12.00
N VAL A 231 8.13 -6.88 12.18
CA VAL A 231 9.46 -6.42 11.73
C VAL A 231 9.51 -6.21 10.21
N LYS A 232 8.74 -7.00 9.45
CA LYS A 232 8.63 -6.88 7.97
C LYS A 232 7.51 -5.94 7.50
N GLY A 233 6.78 -5.30 8.40
CA GLY A 233 5.66 -4.41 8.05
C GLY A 233 4.49 -5.09 7.32
N LYS A 234 4.26 -6.39 7.56
CA LYS A 234 3.25 -7.21 6.84
C LYS A 234 1.88 -7.25 7.51
N ILE A 235 1.74 -6.65 8.69
CA ILE A 235 0.54 -6.73 9.52
C ILE A 235 0.37 -5.40 10.27
N ILE A 236 -0.87 -4.95 10.43
CA ILE A 236 -1.19 -3.81 11.29
C ILE A 236 -1.20 -4.27 12.75
N PRO A 237 -0.29 -3.77 13.60
CA PRO A 237 -0.24 -4.09 15.01
C PRO A 237 -1.25 -3.27 15.82
N ASP A 238 -1.53 -3.71 17.04
CA ASP A 238 -1.99 -2.79 18.08
C ASP A 238 -0.89 -1.80 18.40
N THR A 239 -1.24 -0.54 18.65
CA THR A 239 -0.29 0.53 18.97
C THR A 239 -0.64 1.16 20.31
N PHE A 240 0.37 1.32 21.16
CA PHE A 240 0.25 1.91 22.47
C PHE A 240 1.31 2.98 22.67
N TYR A 241 0.91 4.12 23.25
CA TYR A 241 1.85 5.15 23.71
C TYR A 241 1.80 5.22 25.23
N VAL A 242 2.98 5.22 25.84
CA VAL A 242 3.15 5.35 27.29
C VAL A 242 4.02 6.57 27.61
N PHE A 243 3.50 7.50 28.41
CA PHE A 243 4.20 8.74 28.73
C PHE A 243 5.23 8.51 29.84
N LYS A 244 6.52 8.66 29.52
CA LYS A 244 7.63 8.35 30.44
C LYS A 244 7.60 9.20 31.72
N PRO A 245 7.38 10.54 31.68
CA PRO A 245 7.48 11.36 32.89
C PRO A 245 6.49 10.98 33.99
N THR A 246 5.26 10.63 33.64
CA THR A 246 4.25 10.19 34.63
C THR A 246 4.43 8.73 34.99
N LEU A 247 4.93 7.88 34.08
CA LEU A 247 5.30 6.50 34.42
C LEU A 247 6.41 6.44 35.49
N ARG A 248 7.42 7.32 35.40
CA ARG A 248 8.49 7.45 36.43
C ARG A 248 7.94 7.80 37.81
N LYS A 249 6.85 8.57 37.86
CA LYS A 249 6.16 8.94 39.10
C LYS A 249 5.23 7.85 39.64
N GLY A 250 5.16 6.69 38.99
CA GLY A 250 4.33 5.56 39.40
C GLY A 250 2.89 5.56 38.86
N TYR A 251 2.52 6.51 37.98
CA TYR A 251 1.18 6.54 37.39
C TYR A 251 1.03 5.51 36.25
N ARG A 252 -0.22 5.09 36.02
CA ARG A 252 -0.60 4.26 34.86
C ARG A 252 -0.67 5.14 33.60
N ALA A 253 0.48 5.32 32.95
CA ALA A 253 0.68 6.37 31.94
C ALA A 253 0.37 5.97 30.48
N ILE A 254 -0.60 5.08 30.24
CA ILE A 254 -1.02 4.74 28.87
C ILE A 254 -1.87 5.90 28.33
N ILE A 255 -1.36 6.61 27.32
CA ILE A 255 -2.02 7.80 26.77
C ILE A 255 -2.77 7.52 25.46
N VAL A 256 -2.41 6.46 24.75
CA VAL A 256 -3.07 6.04 23.49
C VAL A 256 -3.14 4.51 23.41
N LYS A 257 -4.28 3.99 22.93
CA LYS A 257 -4.47 2.57 22.58
C LYS A 257 -5.22 2.46 21.25
N ASN A 258 -4.53 2.07 20.18
CA ASN A 258 -5.11 1.88 18.85
C ASN A 258 -5.15 0.40 18.52
N LEU A 259 -6.32 -0.09 18.14
CA LEU A 259 -6.54 -1.50 17.82
C LEU A 259 -6.12 -1.78 16.37
N GLY A 260 -5.17 -2.68 16.18
CA GLY A 260 -4.76 -3.20 14.88
C GLY A 260 -5.64 -4.33 14.38
N LYS A 261 -5.64 -4.55 13.07
CA LYS A 261 -6.42 -5.60 12.40
C LYS A 261 -6.06 -7.00 12.88
N LYS A 262 -4.76 -7.29 13.01
CA LYS A 262 -4.20 -8.56 13.50
C LYS A 262 -4.88 -9.81 12.90
N ASP A 263 -5.21 -9.79 11.61
CA ASP A 263 -6.03 -10.83 10.96
C ASP A 263 -5.30 -12.15 10.69
N ARG A 264 -3.97 -12.13 10.77
CA ARG A 264 -3.08 -13.26 10.51
C ARG A 264 -2.02 -13.34 11.60
N LYS A 265 -1.50 -14.53 11.88
CA LYS A 265 -0.40 -14.75 12.81
C LYS A 265 0.54 -15.83 12.29
N LEU A 266 1.82 -15.72 12.64
CA LEU A 266 2.78 -16.77 12.37
C LEU A 266 2.83 -17.73 13.56
N VAL A 267 2.69 -19.02 13.27
CA VAL A 267 2.75 -20.10 14.25
C VAL A 267 3.75 -21.16 13.84
N TYR A 268 4.14 -22.03 14.77
CA TYR A 268 5.09 -23.10 14.48
C TYR A 268 4.58 -24.05 13.40
N LYS A 269 5.45 -24.39 12.45
CA LYS A 269 5.22 -25.45 11.47
C LYS A 269 5.77 -26.78 12.02
N LYS A 270 5.04 -27.87 11.81
CA LYS A 270 5.55 -29.23 12.09
C LYS A 270 6.79 -29.48 11.22
N GLY A 271 7.89 -29.92 11.83
CA GLY A 271 9.17 -30.15 11.13
C GLY A 271 10.09 -28.92 11.04
N GLY A 272 9.75 -27.80 11.70
CA GLY A 272 10.59 -26.61 11.81
C GLY A 272 10.11 -25.42 10.97
N GLY A 273 10.55 -24.21 11.35
CA GLY A 273 10.11 -22.95 10.75
C GLY A 273 8.69 -22.53 11.17
N LEU A 274 8.14 -21.54 10.47
CA LEU A 274 6.83 -20.96 10.74
C LEU A 274 5.84 -21.19 9.59
N LYS A 275 4.56 -21.10 9.90
CA LYS A 275 3.46 -21.06 8.95
C LYS A 275 2.50 -19.92 9.30
N GLU A 276 1.93 -19.30 8.29
CA GLU A 276 0.91 -18.27 8.44
C GLU A 276 -0.46 -18.92 8.66
N VAL A 277 -1.21 -18.40 9.63
CA VAL A 277 -2.59 -18.82 9.91
C VAL A 277 -3.47 -17.60 10.17
N LYS A 278 -4.78 -17.71 9.91
CA LYS A 278 -5.73 -16.64 10.24
C LYS A 278 -5.98 -16.58 11.75
N VAL A 279 -6.09 -15.37 12.28
CA VAL A 279 -6.52 -15.12 13.67
C VAL A 279 -8.05 -15.20 13.73
N PRO A 280 -8.66 -15.89 14.71
CA PRO A 280 -10.11 -15.92 14.85
C PRO A 280 -10.71 -14.51 15.00
N LYS A 281 -11.86 -14.24 14.36
CA LYS A 281 -12.51 -12.91 14.39
C LYS A 281 -12.74 -12.38 15.82
N LYS A 282 -13.05 -13.26 16.77
CA LYS A 282 -13.23 -12.93 18.19
C LYS A 282 -11.97 -12.36 18.87
N ASP A 283 -10.79 -12.70 18.35
CA ASP A 283 -9.50 -12.27 18.92
C ASP A 283 -8.97 -11.03 18.19
N GLN A 284 -9.35 -10.82 16.91
CA GLN A 284 -9.00 -9.61 16.13
C GLN A 284 -9.53 -8.32 16.79
N VAL A 285 -10.70 -8.39 17.41
CA VAL A 285 -11.36 -7.26 18.11
C VAL A 285 -10.82 -7.02 19.53
N LYS A 286 -9.77 -7.74 19.95
CA LYS A 286 -9.12 -7.61 21.26
C LYS A 286 -7.70 -7.10 21.10
N PHE A 287 -7.22 -6.35 22.09
CA PHE A 287 -5.82 -6.02 22.20
C PHE A 287 -4.99 -7.28 22.49
N SER A 288 -3.82 -7.42 21.85
CA SER A 288 -2.90 -8.53 22.06
C SER A 288 -2.08 -8.42 23.35
N LEU A 289 -2.21 -7.30 24.06
CA LEU A 289 -1.64 -7.03 25.37
C LEU A 289 -2.70 -6.47 26.32
N THR A 290 -2.51 -6.78 27.60
CA THR A 290 -3.20 -6.12 28.72
C THR A 290 -2.46 -4.85 29.14
N ASP A 291 -3.16 -3.98 29.89
CA ASP A 291 -2.57 -2.71 30.35
C ASP A 291 -1.34 -2.91 31.25
N ASP A 292 -1.35 -3.93 32.10
CA ASP A 292 -0.21 -4.22 32.98
C ASP A 292 1.00 -4.74 32.20
N GLU A 293 0.77 -5.47 31.11
CA GLU A 293 1.83 -5.90 30.20
C GLU A 293 2.41 -4.71 29.42
N ILE A 294 1.56 -3.79 28.94
CA ILE A 294 1.98 -2.54 28.29
C ILE A 294 2.88 -1.73 29.23
N LEU A 295 2.46 -1.54 30.48
CA LEU A 295 3.22 -0.80 31.49
C LEU A 295 4.52 -1.52 31.87
N THR A 296 4.53 -2.85 31.92
CA THR A 296 5.74 -3.64 32.19
C THR A 296 6.76 -3.48 31.06
N LEU A 297 6.31 -3.60 29.81
CA LEU A 297 7.16 -3.38 28.63
C LEU A 297 7.72 -1.95 28.61
N ALA A 298 6.91 -0.94 28.88
CA ALA A 298 7.37 0.45 28.95
C ALA A 298 8.44 0.68 30.03
N LYS A 299 8.28 0.06 31.22
CA LYS A 299 9.29 0.11 32.29
C LYS A 299 10.60 -0.57 31.84
N TRP A 300 10.53 -1.74 31.21
CA TRP A 300 11.71 -2.41 30.68
C TRP A 300 12.40 -1.59 29.59
N ALA A 301 11.63 -0.95 28.71
CA ALA A 301 12.17 -0.07 27.67
C ALA A 301 12.94 1.12 28.26
N MET A 302 12.43 1.71 29.34
CA MET A 302 13.12 2.79 30.05
C MET A 302 14.39 2.33 30.77
N ILE A 303 14.39 1.13 31.37
CA ILE A 303 15.61 0.55 31.99
C ILE A 303 16.67 0.28 30.92
N LEU A 304 16.27 -0.20 29.75
CA LEU A 304 17.16 -0.42 28.60
C LEU A 304 17.75 0.90 28.10
N GLU A 305 16.92 1.92 27.90
CA GLU A 305 17.36 3.27 27.51
C GLU A 305 18.36 3.87 28.51
N GLU A 306 18.08 3.74 29.81
CA GLU A 306 18.96 4.22 30.87
C GLU A 306 20.30 3.46 30.89
N HIS A 307 20.27 2.13 30.72
CA HIS A 307 21.47 1.29 30.70
C HIS A 307 22.41 1.63 29.55
N TYR A 308 21.86 1.83 28.34
CA TYR A 308 22.64 2.16 27.15
C TYR A 308 22.91 3.66 26.97
N GLY A 309 22.22 4.52 27.74
CA GLY A 309 22.37 5.98 27.66
C GLY A 309 21.91 6.60 26.33
N MET A 310 21.09 5.89 25.56
CA MET A 310 20.59 6.32 24.26
C MET A 310 19.26 5.64 23.93
N HIS A 311 18.48 6.23 23.02
CA HIS A 311 17.20 5.66 22.60
C HIS A 311 17.35 4.28 21.97
N GLN A 312 16.37 3.41 22.19
CA GLN A 312 16.42 2.00 21.83
C GLN A 312 15.25 1.60 20.92
N ASP A 313 15.54 0.72 19.97
CA ASP A 313 14.62 -0.14 19.22
C ASP A 313 14.71 -1.56 19.81
N ILE A 314 13.58 -2.05 20.34
CA ILE A 314 13.52 -3.23 21.19
C ILE A 314 12.49 -4.21 20.65
N GLU A 315 12.90 -5.47 20.44
CA GLU A 315 12.00 -6.57 20.12
C GLU A 315 11.62 -7.33 21.40
N TRP A 316 10.34 -7.67 21.53
CA TRP A 316 9.81 -8.39 22.70
C TRP A 316 8.83 -9.50 22.29
N ALA A 317 8.67 -10.49 23.17
CA ALA A 317 7.76 -11.61 22.97
C ALA A 317 7.10 -12.04 24.28
N LYS A 318 5.82 -12.41 24.22
CA LYS A 318 5.07 -13.04 25.31
C LYS A 318 5.02 -14.55 25.11
N ASP A 319 5.45 -15.33 26.09
CA ASP A 319 5.34 -16.78 26.03
C ASP A 319 3.90 -17.22 26.31
N GLY A 320 3.25 -17.89 25.36
CA GLY A 320 1.86 -18.34 25.57
C GLY A 320 1.70 -19.58 26.46
N LYS A 321 2.79 -20.21 26.93
CA LYS A 321 2.72 -21.28 27.94
C LYS A 321 2.88 -20.72 29.35
N THR A 322 3.83 -19.80 29.56
CA THR A 322 4.10 -19.24 30.89
C THR A 322 3.41 -17.90 31.14
N ASN A 323 2.85 -17.27 30.10
CA ASN A 323 2.33 -15.90 30.09
C ASN A 323 3.34 -14.83 30.51
N GLN A 324 4.64 -15.13 30.44
CA GLN A 324 5.69 -14.18 30.79
C GLN A 324 6.16 -13.40 29.56
N LEU A 325 6.47 -12.12 29.76
CA LEU A 325 7.12 -11.26 28.76
C LEU A 325 8.63 -11.52 28.75
N PHE A 326 9.24 -11.32 27.59
CA PHE A 326 10.68 -11.43 27.36
C PHE A 326 11.14 -10.36 26.38
N ILE A 327 12.32 -9.80 26.61
CA ILE A 327 13.06 -9.02 25.61
C ILE A 327 13.91 -9.98 24.80
N VAL A 328 13.77 -9.95 23.47
CA VAL A 328 14.48 -10.86 22.56
C VAL A 328 15.62 -10.16 21.81
N GLN A 329 15.60 -8.84 21.69
CA GLN A 329 16.66 -8.04 21.10
C GLN A 329 16.54 -6.56 21.52
N SER A 330 17.66 -5.86 21.65
CA SER A 330 17.72 -4.40 21.78
C SER A 330 18.86 -3.85 20.94
N ARG A 331 18.64 -2.70 20.31
CA ARG A 331 19.66 -1.96 19.56
C ARG A 331 19.41 -0.45 19.65
N PRO A 332 20.45 0.39 19.46
CA PRO A 332 20.28 1.83 19.36
C PRO A 332 19.28 2.23 18.26
N GLU A 333 18.39 3.17 18.57
CA GLU A 333 17.60 3.92 17.58
C GLU A 333 18.51 5.00 16.98
N THR A 334 18.79 4.91 15.68
CA THR A 334 19.81 5.74 15.01
C THR A 334 19.24 6.74 14.01
N VAL A 335 17.91 6.77 13.81
CA VAL A 335 17.28 7.79 12.97
C VAL A 335 17.37 9.15 13.67
N HIS A 336 17.30 9.18 15.01
CA HIS A 336 17.34 10.40 15.81
C HIS A 336 18.57 10.52 16.75
N ALA A 337 19.60 9.68 16.59
CA ALA A 337 20.82 9.72 17.43
C ALA A 337 21.54 11.09 17.37
N PRO A 338 22.17 11.53 18.46
CA PRO A 338 22.07 12.90 18.93
C PRO A 338 22.95 13.87 18.13
N LYS A 339 22.33 14.75 17.36
CA LYS A 339 22.90 16.10 17.20
C LYS A 339 22.69 16.81 18.53
N LYS A 340 23.77 16.92 19.31
CA LYS A 340 23.83 17.63 20.60
C LYS A 340 23.63 19.15 20.50
N GLU A 341 23.12 19.63 19.38
CA GLU A 341 22.78 21.03 19.18
C GLU A 341 21.39 21.07 18.53
N ARG A 342 20.53 21.92 19.07
CA ARG A 342 19.30 22.38 18.42
C ARG A 342 19.66 23.23 17.21
N VAL A 343 20.37 22.66 16.24
CA VAL A 343 20.71 23.32 14.98
C VAL A 343 19.85 22.67 13.92
N TYR A 344 18.84 23.42 13.50
CA TYR A 344 18.15 23.17 12.25
C TYR A 344 19.13 23.50 11.12
N GLU A 345 19.71 22.48 10.49
CA GLU A 345 20.54 22.67 9.28
C GLU A 345 19.62 22.86 8.08
N GLU A 346 19.41 24.12 7.72
CA GLU A 346 18.71 24.50 6.50
C GLU A 346 19.75 24.70 5.38
N TYR A 347 19.59 23.96 4.28
CA TYR A 347 20.44 24.09 3.11
C TYR A 347 19.81 25.09 2.14
N GLU A 348 20.41 26.27 2.02
CA GLU A 348 19.98 27.29 1.08
C GLU A 348 20.81 27.21 -0.22
N ILE A 349 20.13 27.01 -1.36
CA ILE A 349 20.78 27.09 -2.67
C ILE A 349 20.89 28.57 -3.06
N LYS A 350 22.10 29.14 -2.93
CA LYS A 350 22.41 30.52 -3.32
C LYS A 350 22.51 30.64 -4.86
N THR A 351 21.36 30.61 -5.54
CA THR A 351 21.28 30.84 -6.99
C THR A 351 20.05 31.66 -7.34
N THR A 352 20.20 32.59 -8.28
CA THR A 352 19.09 33.37 -8.85
C THR A 352 18.48 32.69 -10.08
N LYS A 353 19.05 31.55 -10.52
CA LYS A 353 18.56 30.79 -11.68
C LYS A 353 17.31 29.99 -11.30
N LYS A 354 16.29 30.01 -12.17
CA LYS A 354 15.11 29.16 -12.01
C LYS A 354 15.48 27.67 -12.16
N PRO A 355 14.93 26.77 -11.33
CA PRO A 355 15.21 25.34 -11.42
C PRO A 355 14.73 24.77 -12.76
N ILE A 356 15.54 23.91 -13.38
CA ILE A 356 15.23 23.23 -14.65
C ILE A 356 14.15 22.15 -14.42
N LEU A 357 14.20 21.48 -13.26
CA LEU A 357 13.28 20.42 -12.84
C LEU A 357 12.99 20.58 -11.33
N THR A 358 11.80 20.19 -10.90
CA THR A 358 11.39 20.17 -9.48
C THR A 358 10.70 18.85 -9.15
N GLY A 359 10.87 18.36 -7.91
CA GLY A 359 10.38 17.05 -7.48
C GLY A 359 10.04 17.02 -5.98
N ILE A 360 9.74 15.83 -5.46
CA ILE A 360 9.46 15.61 -4.03
C ILE A 360 10.77 15.36 -3.29
N ALA A 361 11.07 16.13 -2.25
CA ALA A 361 12.22 15.89 -1.39
C ALA A 361 11.93 14.70 -0.45
N ILE A 362 12.69 13.61 -0.61
CA ILE A 362 12.61 12.45 0.29
C ILE A 362 13.49 12.64 1.54
N GLY A 363 14.56 13.44 1.44
CA GLY A 363 15.45 13.82 2.53
C GLY A 363 15.85 15.31 2.49
N ASN A 364 16.70 15.73 3.42
CA ASN A 364 16.95 17.16 3.73
C ASN A 364 18.34 17.67 3.28
N LYS A 365 19.03 16.99 2.35
CA LYS A 365 20.39 17.34 1.89
C LYS A 365 20.42 17.91 0.47
N VAL A 366 21.43 18.72 0.16
CA VAL A 366 21.76 19.16 -1.21
C VAL A 366 22.91 18.32 -1.76
N GLY A 367 22.76 17.83 -2.99
CA GLY A 367 23.79 17.05 -3.70
C GLY A 367 24.10 17.65 -5.07
N GLN A 368 25.36 17.52 -5.51
CA GLN A 368 25.84 18.02 -6.80
C GLN A 368 26.74 16.98 -7.47
N GLY A 369 26.55 16.79 -8.78
CA GLY A 369 27.37 15.89 -9.58
C GLY A 369 26.97 15.88 -11.05
N ARG A 370 27.74 15.15 -11.87
CA ARG A 370 27.38 14.89 -13.26
C ARG A 370 26.15 13.97 -13.30
N VAL A 371 25.14 14.34 -14.08
CA VAL A 371 23.94 13.52 -14.27
C VAL A 371 24.28 12.26 -15.07
N HIS A 372 23.86 11.09 -14.56
CA HIS A 372 23.99 9.81 -15.25
C HIS A 372 22.65 9.08 -15.24
N VAL A 373 22.08 8.87 -16.42
CA VAL A 373 20.79 8.20 -16.59
C VAL A 373 20.99 6.69 -16.72
N ILE A 374 20.50 5.92 -15.75
CA ILE A 374 20.56 4.45 -15.76
C ILE A 374 19.12 3.92 -15.67
N SER A 375 18.64 3.33 -16.77
CA SER A 375 17.25 2.90 -16.89
C SER A 375 16.96 1.52 -16.29
N ASP A 376 17.99 0.71 -16.01
CA ASP A 376 17.88 -0.69 -15.58
C ASP A 376 19.03 -1.10 -14.65
N VAL A 377 18.74 -1.97 -13.67
CA VAL A 377 19.71 -2.53 -12.70
C VAL A 377 20.88 -3.25 -13.38
N SER A 378 20.68 -3.82 -14.56
CA SER A 378 21.76 -4.49 -15.32
C SER A 378 22.86 -3.53 -15.77
N LYS A 379 22.58 -2.23 -15.88
CA LYS A 379 23.53 -1.19 -16.33
C LYS A 379 24.21 -0.44 -15.19
N ILE A 380 24.05 -0.94 -13.97
CA ILE A 380 24.63 -0.36 -12.75
C ILE A 380 26.15 -0.18 -12.85
N GLY A 381 26.84 -1.07 -13.58
CA GLY A 381 28.30 -1.03 -13.77
C GLY A 381 28.83 0.20 -14.51
N GLU A 382 27.95 0.98 -15.16
CA GLU A 382 28.33 2.20 -15.90
C GLU A 382 28.46 3.43 -14.98
N PHE A 383 27.90 3.39 -13.75
CA PHE A 383 27.81 4.53 -12.84
C PHE A 383 29.12 4.88 -12.13
N LYS A 384 29.44 6.17 -12.01
CA LYS A 384 30.66 6.64 -11.32
C LYS A 384 30.34 7.33 -10.00
N LYS A 385 31.25 7.21 -9.04
CA LYS A 385 31.13 7.85 -7.72
C LYS A 385 31.03 9.37 -7.85
N GLY A 386 30.10 9.97 -7.12
CA GLY A 386 29.83 11.41 -7.12
C GLY A 386 28.90 11.87 -8.24
N GLU A 387 28.43 10.98 -9.12
CA GLU A 387 27.40 11.30 -10.12
C GLU A 387 26.01 11.40 -9.48
N VAL A 388 25.11 12.11 -10.15
CA VAL A 388 23.69 12.16 -9.82
C VAL A 388 23.00 11.02 -10.56
N LEU A 389 22.51 10.03 -9.83
CA LEU A 389 21.74 8.93 -10.39
C LEU A 389 20.39 9.46 -10.85
N VAL A 390 20.14 9.35 -12.15
CA VAL A 390 18.80 9.52 -12.72
C VAL A 390 18.30 8.15 -13.15
N THR A 391 17.22 7.68 -12.53
CA THR A 391 16.62 6.39 -12.90
C THR A 391 15.11 6.48 -12.80
N ARG A 392 14.41 5.44 -13.25
CA ARG A 392 12.95 5.40 -13.18
C ARG A 392 12.47 5.18 -11.74
N MET A 393 13.04 4.22 -11.02
CA MET A 393 12.71 3.86 -9.64
C MET A 393 13.91 3.18 -8.98
N THR A 394 14.04 3.27 -7.66
CA THR A 394 14.99 2.48 -6.88
C THR A 394 14.30 1.35 -6.11
N ASP A 395 14.94 0.19 -6.06
CA ASP A 395 14.60 -0.99 -5.25
C ASP A 395 15.85 -1.47 -4.48
N PRO A 396 15.80 -2.53 -3.65
CA PRO A 396 16.96 -2.98 -2.87
C PRO A 396 18.22 -3.30 -3.69
N ASP A 397 18.09 -3.60 -4.99
CA ASP A 397 19.22 -3.91 -5.88
C ASP A 397 19.96 -2.63 -6.34
N TRP A 398 19.35 -1.44 -6.19
CA TRP A 398 19.97 -0.14 -6.49
C TRP A 398 20.86 0.39 -5.36
N VAL A 399 20.76 -0.19 -4.15
CA VAL A 399 21.48 0.25 -2.95
C VAL A 399 22.98 0.47 -3.17
N PRO A 400 23.72 -0.38 -3.93
CA PRO A 400 25.14 -0.16 -4.19
C PRO A 400 25.44 1.20 -4.85
N ILE A 401 24.64 1.61 -5.85
CA ILE A 401 24.79 2.93 -6.49
C ILE A 401 24.31 4.06 -5.59
N MET A 402 23.19 3.86 -4.89
CA MET A 402 22.61 4.90 -4.04
C MET A 402 23.62 5.44 -3.00
N ARG A 403 24.58 4.59 -2.60
CA ARG A 403 25.63 4.94 -1.63
C ARG A 403 26.80 5.72 -2.23
N ILE A 404 27.05 5.60 -3.53
CA ILE A 404 28.12 6.32 -4.23
C ILE A 404 27.61 7.52 -5.06
N ALA A 405 26.30 7.66 -5.22
CA ALA A 405 25.67 8.80 -5.87
C ALA A 405 25.73 10.05 -4.98
N SER A 406 25.96 11.21 -5.60
CA SER A 406 25.91 12.52 -4.90
C SER A 406 24.48 13.02 -4.71
N ALA A 407 23.56 12.62 -5.59
CA ALA A 407 22.13 12.77 -5.45
C ALA A 407 21.41 11.68 -6.25
N ILE A 408 20.15 11.43 -5.92
CA ILE A 408 19.29 10.49 -6.64
C ILE A 408 18.05 11.25 -7.06
N VAL A 409 17.74 11.17 -8.35
CA VAL A 409 16.53 11.70 -8.95
C VAL A 409 15.83 10.52 -9.60
N THR A 410 14.63 10.19 -9.13
CA THR A 410 13.82 9.15 -9.75
C THR A 410 12.64 9.75 -10.50
N ASP A 411 12.27 9.14 -11.64
CA ASP A 411 11.03 9.47 -12.34
C ASP A 411 9.79 9.09 -11.49
N GLU A 412 9.94 8.06 -10.66
CA GLU A 412 8.91 7.45 -9.84
C GLU A 412 9.42 7.20 -8.40
N GLY A 413 8.61 7.53 -7.39
CA GLY A 413 8.97 7.45 -5.98
C GLY A 413 8.32 8.59 -5.20
N GLY A 414 7.25 8.29 -4.45
CA GLY A 414 6.49 9.31 -3.72
C GLY A 414 6.17 8.88 -2.30
N ARG A 415 5.88 9.86 -1.44
CA ARG A 415 5.31 9.66 -0.09
C ARG A 415 3.79 9.39 -0.10
N THR A 416 3.19 9.03 -1.23
CA THR A 416 1.73 9.12 -1.42
C THR A 416 0.95 7.86 -1.05
N CYS A 417 -0.11 7.96 -0.24
CA CYS A 417 -1.06 6.84 -0.04
C CYS A 417 -2.54 7.26 -0.03
N PHE A 418 -3.35 6.41 -0.65
CA PHE A 418 -4.81 6.30 -0.49
C PHE A 418 -5.12 5.03 0.31
N SER A 419 -6.31 4.91 0.90
CA SER A 419 -6.78 3.63 1.48
C SER A 419 -6.71 2.50 0.45
N GLY A 420 -6.33 1.29 0.87
CA GLY A 420 -6.34 0.10 0.00
C GLY A 420 -7.71 -0.22 -0.61
N GLU A 421 -8.79 0.20 0.05
CA GLU A 421 -10.17 0.05 -0.44
C GLU A 421 -10.53 1.08 -1.53
N THR A 422 -9.70 2.10 -1.74
CA THR A 422 -9.93 3.15 -2.74
C THR A 422 -10.02 2.53 -4.12
N LYS A 423 -11.15 2.77 -4.79
CA LYS A 423 -11.40 2.28 -6.14
C LYS A 423 -10.78 3.22 -7.16
N ILE A 424 -9.94 2.66 -8.02
CA ILE A 424 -9.29 3.32 -9.13
C ILE A 424 -9.92 2.80 -10.41
N LEU A 425 -10.21 3.73 -11.34
CA LEU A 425 -10.65 3.36 -12.67
C LEU A 425 -9.45 2.88 -13.49
N THR A 426 -9.51 1.65 -13.96
CA THR A 426 -8.52 1.03 -14.85
C THR A 426 -9.15 0.67 -16.19
N ASP A 427 -8.35 0.23 -17.15
CA ASP A 427 -8.84 -0.31 -18.42
C ASP A 427 -9.64 -1.62 -18.26
N LYS A 428 -9.61 -2.21 -17.06
CA LYS A 428 -10.38 -3.39 -16.64
C LYS A 428 -11.63 -3.02 -15.81
N GLY A 429 -11.98 -1.74 -15.76
CA GLY A 429 -13.03 -1.22 -14.88
C GLY A 429 -12.50 -0.74 -13.53
N PHE A 430 -13.40 -0.55 -12.56
CA PHE A 430 -13.06 -0.12 -11.21
C PHE A 430 -12.48 -1.27 -10.38
N LEU A 431 -11.22 -1.11 -9.97
CA LEU A 431 -10.50 -2.02 -9.09
C LEU A 431 -10.04 -1.26 -7.85
N SER A 432 -10.12 -1.89 -6.68
CA SER A 432 -9.49 -1.34 -5.47
C SER A 432 -7.97 -1.33 -5.59
N LEU A 433 -7.29 -0.41 -4.92
CA LEU A 433 -5.82 -0.41 -4.88
C LEU A 433 -5.24 -1.74 -4.39
N GLU A 434 -5.92 -2.42 -3.46
CA GLU A 434 -5.53 -3.76 -3.00
C GLU A 434 -5.63 -4.82 -4.12
N GLU A 435 -6.70 -4.80 -4.91
CA GLU A 435 -6.85 -5.70 -6.07
C GLU A 435 -5.81 -5.42 -7.14
N ILE A 436 -5.56 -4.14 -7.44
CA ILE A 436 -4.53 -3.72 -8.39
C ILE A 436 -3.17 -4.21 -7.89
N PHE A 437 -2.83 -3.99 -6.62
CA PHE A 437 -1.56 -4.43 -6.03
C PHE A 437 -1.36 -5.95 -6.14
N LYS A 438 -2.40 -6.73 -5.84
CA LYS A 438 -2.36 -8.21 -5.94
C LYS A 438 -2.15 -8.70 -7.38
N ARG A 439 -2.78 -8.04 -8.35
CA ARG A 439 -2.74 -8.42 -9.78
C ARG A 439 -1.58 -7.79 -10.55
N PHE A 440 -0.94 -6.76 -10.02
CA PHE A 440 0.07 -5.95 -10.70
C PHE A 440 1.24 -6.78 -11.25
N LYS A 441 1.68 -7.81 -10.53
CA LYS A 441 2.78 -8.69 -10.97
C LYS A 441 2.40 -9.65 -12.10
N SER A 442 1.12 -9.94 -12.26
CA SER A 442 0.60 -10.95 -13.21
C SER A 442 -0.06 -10.34 -14.44
N GLU A 443 -0.47 -9.08 -14.40
CA GLU A 443 -1.28 -8.47 -15.44
C GLU A 443 -0.92 -7.00 -15.67
N GLU A 444 -0.75 -6.62 -16.93
CA GLU A 444 -0.59 -5.23 -17.32
C GLU A 444 -1.94 -4.50 -17.30
N MET A 445 -1.98 -3.37 -16.60
CA MET A 445 -3.17 -2.52 -16.49
C MET A 445 -2.82 -1.07 -16.85
N LYS A 446 -3.83 -0.34 -17.30
CA LYS A 446 -3.76 1.09 -17.60
C LYS A 446 -4.75 1.86 -16.73
N THR A 447 -4.39 3.07 -16.34
CA THR A 447 -5.27 4.00 -15.62
C THR A 447 -5.20 5.39 -16.25
N LEU A 448 -6.09 6.28 -15.83
CA LEU A 448 -6.15 7.66 -16.32
C LEU A 448 -5.05 8.50 -15.68
N SER A 449 -4.36 9.27 -16.51
CA SER A 449 -3.33 10.22 -16.10
C SER A 449 -3.55 11.56 -16.80
N LEU A 450 -3.43 12.67 -16.08
CA LEU A 450 -3.53 14.02 -16.66
C LEU A 450 -2.19 14.41 -17.30
N ASN A 451 -2.20 14.69 -18.59
CA ASN A 451 -1.09 15.34 -19.26
C ASN A 451 -1.06 16.82 -18.88
N ARG A 452 -0.10 17.22 -18.04
CA ARG A 452 0.02 18.60 -17.52
C ARG A 452 0.26 19.64 -18.61
N LYS A 453 0.76 19.26 -19.79
CA LYS A 453 0.96 20.17 -20.93
C LYS A 453 -0.30 20.35 -21.74
N THR A 454 -1.04 19.29 -22.04
CA THR A 454 -2.25 19.42 -22.87
C THR A 454 -3.52 19.63 -22.05
N LEU A 455 -3.45 19.42 -20.73
CA LEU A 455 -4.59 19.33 -19.81
C LEU A 455 -5.61 18.25 -20.22
N LYS A 456 -5.18 17.26 -21.01
CA LYS A 456 -6.01 16.14 -21.43
C LYS A 456 -5.72 14.91 -20.58
N LEU A 457 -6.76 14.14 -20.29
CA LEU A 457 -6.60 12.82 -19.70
C LEU A 457 -6.16 11.81 -20.77
N GLU A 458 -5.26 10.92 -20.39
CA GLU A 458 -4.68 9.88 -21.23
C GLU A 458 -4.65 8.55 -20.48
N TRP A 459 -4.90 7.45 -21.19
CA TRP A 459 -4.72 6.11 -20.65
C TRP A 459 -3.24 5.75 -20.63
N LYS A 460 -2.66 5.61 -19.43
CA LYS A 460 -1.25 5.25 -19.25
C LYS A 460 -1.12 3.94 -18.50
N LYS A 461 -0.08 3.17 -18.82
CA LYS A 461 0.27 1.95 -18.10
C LYS A 461 0.51 2.29 -16.63
N ILE A 462 -0.08 1.50 -15.73
CA ILE A 462 0.26 1.54 -14.32
C ILE A 462 1.70 1.08 -14.22
N SER A 463 2.60 2.00 -13.90
CA SER A 463 4.03 1.72 -13.81
C SER A 463 4.42 1.10 -12.48
N ASN A 464 3.65 1.40 -11.43
CA ASN A 464 3.88 0.91 -10.09
C ASN A 464 2.61 0.97 -9.24
N VAL A 465 2.55 0.16 -8.19
CA VAL A 465 1.44 0.11 -7.23
C VAL A 465 2.02 -0.07 -5.85
N PHE A 466 1.66 0.83 -4.94
CA PHE A 466 1.98 0.74 -3.54
C PHE A 466 0.70 0.45 -2.76
N SER A 467 0.75 -0.51 -1.84
CA SER A 467 -0.28 -0.68 -0.83
C SER A 467 0.32 -0.42 0.55
N ARG A 468 -0.35 0.43 1.33
CA ARG A 468 -0.10 0.69 2.75
C ARG A 468 -1.46 0.61 3.45
N GLU A 469 -1.53 0.03 4.64
CA GLU A 469 -2.76 0.08 5.45
C GLU A 469 -2.67 1.24 6.47
N SER A 470 -3.38 2.33 6.14
CA SER A 470 -4.26 3.15 7.00
C SER A 470 -3.89 3.57 8.43
N SER A 471 -2.62 3.76 8.83
CA SER A 471 -2.33 4.30 10.17
C SER A 471 -2.64 5.80 10.31
N ASP A 472 -2.57 6.59 9.23
CA ASP A 472 -2.71 8.07 9.27
C ASP A 472 -3.53 8.63 8.10
N LEU A 473 -4.64 7.98 7.76
CA LEU A 473 -5.55 8.49 6.72
C LEU A 473 -6.55 9.47 7.34
N MET A 474 -6.55 10.71 6.85
CA MET A 474 -7.61 11.66 7.10
C MET A 474 -8.81 11.35 6.19
N LYS A 475 -9.99 11.35 6.78
CA LYS A 475 -11.26 11.25 6.06
C LYS A 475 -11.76 12.64 5.69
N ILE A 476 -11.78 12.93 4.41
CA ILE A 476 -12.09 14.26 3.88
C ILE A 476 -13.44 14.21 3.19
N GLU A 477 -14.35 15.07 3.63
CA GLU A 477 -15.62 15.26 2.94
C GLU A 477 -15.41 16.15 1.71
N ILE A 478 -15.85 15.69 0.55
CA ILE A 478 -15.75 16.43 -0.71
C ILE A 478 -17.15 16.84 -1.15
N SER A 479 -17.35 18.14 -1.36
CA SER A 479 -18.65 18.70 -1.72
C SER A 479 -18.47 19.80 -2.76
N GLN A 480 -19.14 19.68 -3.91
CA GLN A 480 -19.17 20.76 -4.92
C GLN A 480 -19.97 21.98 -4.43
N THR A 481 -20.97 21.77 -3.56
CA THR A 481 -21.89 22.81 -3.10
C THR A 481 -21.71 23.18 -1.62
N GLY A 482 -20.86 22.45 -0.89
CA GLY A 482 -20.75 22.55 0.57
C GLY A 482 -21.95 22.00 1.34
N LYS A 483 -23.00 21.54 0.65
CA LYS A 483 -24.25 21.03 1.27
C LYS A 483 -24.36 19.51 1.27
N MET A 484 -23.64 18.84 0.36
CA MET A 484 -23.65 17.38 0.29
C MET A 484 -22.76 16.79 1.38
N LYS A 485 -23.36 16.01 2.27
CA LYS A 485 -22.69 15.19 3.29
C LYS A 485 -22.64 13.73 2.84
N GLY A 486 -21.50 13.06 3.02
CA GLY A 486 -21.40 11.62 2.78
C GLY A 486 -20.44 11.17 1.67
N ASN A 487 -19.86 12.11 0.91
CA ASN A 487 -18.82 11.82 -0.08
C ASN A 487 -17.46 11.98 0.57
N PHE A 488 -16.80 10.86 0.85
CA PHE A 488 -15.53 10.87 1.58
C PHE A 488 -14.39 10.33 0.75
N LEU A 489 -13.22 10.90 0.98
CA LEU A 489 -11.95 10.43 0.45
C LEU A 489 -10.99 10.23 1.60
N GLU A 490 -10.31 9.08 1.63
CA GLU A 490 -9.41 8.68 2.72
C GLU A 490 -7.96 8.68 2.19
N VAL A 491 -7.20 9.67 2.62
CA VAL A 491 -5.82 9.96 2.16
C VAL A 491 -4.92 10.36 3.31
N THR A 492 -3.61 10.24 3.13
CA THR A 492 -2.65 10.81 4.08
C THR A 492 -2.69 12.33 4.05
N SER A 493 -2.34 12.97 5.18
CA SER A 493 -2.39 14.45 5.30
C SER A 493 -1.41 15.18 4.36
N ASP A 494 -0.35 14.50 3.95
CA ASP A 494 0.66 14.96 2.99
C ASP A 494 0.33 14.57 1.54
N HIS A 495 -0.82 13.93 1.28
CA HIS A 495 -1.20 13.56 -0.08
C HIS A 495 -1.41 14.81 -0.94
N LYS A 496 -0.75 14.86 -2.10
CA LYS A 496 -0.84 16.03 -2.99
C LYS A 496 -1.95 15.90 -4.02
N PHE A 497 -2.87 16.86 -4.01
CA PHE A 497 -3.89 16.99 -5.05
C PHE A 497 -3.49 18.02 -6.10
N LEU A 498 -3.96 17.81 -7.32
CA LEU A 498 -3.85 18.81 -8.37
C LEU A 498 -4.85 19.94 -8.12
N THR A 499 -4.36 21.15 -8.28
CA THR A 499 -5.14 22.37 -8.08
C THR A 499 -4.58 23.50 -8.95
N PHE A 500 -5.31 24.62 -9.04
CA PHE A 500 -4.79 25.82 -9.71
C PHE A 500 -4.32 26.87 -8.69
N LYS A 501 -3.24 27.58 -9.04
CA LYS A 501 -2.80 28.80 -8.38
C LYS A 501 -2.40 29.80 -9.45
N LYS A 502 -3.13 30.91 -9.56
CA LYS A 502 -2.90 31.95 -10.58
C LYS A 502 -2.85 31.35 -11.99
N ARG A 503 -3.88 30.56 -12.34
CA ARG A 503 -4.01 29.80 -13.60
C ARG A 503 -2.92 28.74 -13.86
N GLN A 504 -1.96 28.55 -12.96
CA GLN A 504 -0.96 27.49 -13.10
C GLN A 504 -1.41 26.22 -12.38
N LEU A 505 -1.30 25.09 -13.08
CA LEU A 505 -1.57 23.78 -12.51
C LEU A 505 -0.43 23.40 -11.55
N ILE A 506 -0.75 23.27 -10.27
CA ILE A 506 0.19 22.90 -9.21
C ILE A 506 -0.27 21.65 -8.47
N SER A 507 0.62 21.10 -7.66
CA SER A 507 0.33 19.98 -6.77
C SER A 507 0.53 20.46 -5.33
N GLU A 508 -0.52 20.40 -4.52
CA GLU A 508 -0.52 20.95 -3.15
C GLU A 508 -0.99 19.87 -2.17
N GLU A 509 -0.37 19.81 -0.98
CA GLU A 509 -0.72 18.84 0.05
C GLU A 509 -2.13 19.10 0.56
N ILE A 510 -2.86 18.02 0.83
CA ILE A 510 -4.29 18.12 1.15
C ILE A 510 -4.53 18.84 2.47
N LYS A 511 -3.63 18.72 3.46
CA LYS A 511 -3.67 19.51 4.70
C LYS A 511 -3.61 21.03 4.43
N ASP A 512 -2.79 21.45 3.47
CA ASP A 512 -2.61 22.87 3.13
C ASP A 512 -3.84 23.39 2.38
N LEU A 513 -4.38 22.58 1.46
CA LEU A 513 -5.63 22.87 0.77
C LEU A 513 -6.79 23.05 1.75
N ILE A 514 -6.92 22.17 2.73
CA ILE A 514 -7.97 22.26 3.76
C ILE A 514 -7.80 23.54 4.58
N SER A 515 -6.58 23.86 5.02
CA SER A 515 -6.31 25.08 5.80
C SER A 515 -6.73 26.37 5.07
N LYS A 516 -6.64 26.37 3.73
CA LYS A 516 -6.98 27.51 2.86
C LYS A 516 -8.41 27.43 2.30
N LYS A 517 -9.18 26.39 2.66
CA LYS A 517 -10.47 26.03 2.03
C LYS A 517 -10.38 25.91 0.50
N GLY A 518 -9.24 25.48 -0.03
CA GLY A 518 -9.01 25.34 -1.47
C GLY A 518 -9.86 24.25 -2.12
N CYS A 519 -10.09 24.37 -3.43
CA CYS A 519 -10.74 23.35 -4.24
C CYS A 519 -9.71 22.44 -4.93
N ILE A 520 -10.11 21.21 -5.21
CA ILE A 520 -9.33 20.24 -6.00
C ILE A 520 -9.95 20.09 -7.40
N LEU A 521 -9.17 19.55 -8.34
CA LEU A 521 -9.67 19.24 -9.68
C LEU A 521 -10.42 17.91 -9.71
N SER A 522 -11.59 17.91 -10.34
CA SER A 522 -12.36 16.70 -10.66
C SER A 522 -12.31 16.43 -12.16
N VAL A 523 -12.35 15.16 -12.53
CA VAL A 523 -12.49 14.73 -13.91
C VAL A 523 -13.90 15.07 -14.42
N PHE A 524 -13.98 15.75 -15.57
CA PHE A 524 -15.25 16.05 -16.24
C PHE A 524 -15.60 15.00 -17.30
N LYS A 525 -14.67 14.69 -18.22
CA LYS A 525 -14.85 13.68 -19.26
C LYS A 525 -13.65 12.73 -19.33
N ILE A 526 -13.90 11.43 -19.53
CA ILE A 526 -12.83 10.43 -19.74
C ILE A 526 -12.71 10.01 -21.21
N PRO A 527 -11.48 9.88 -21.74
CA PRO A 527 -11.25 9.44 -23.12
C PRO A 527 -11.61 7.95 -23.30
N PRO A 528 -11.94 7.51 -24.53
CA PRO A 528 -12.12 6.09 -24.81
C PRO A 528 -10.82 5.34 -24.53
N PHE A 529 -10.93 4.17 -23.90
CA PHE A 529 -9.77 3.29 -23.73
C PHE A 529 -9.33 2.71 -25.07
N LYS A 530 -10.31 2.26 -25.85
CA LYS A 530 -10.20 1.81 -27.25
C LYS A 530 -11.43 2.30 -27.99
N ASN A 531 -11.34 2.45 -29.31
CA ASN A 531 -12.51 2.72 -30.14
C ASN A 531 -12.98 1.40 -30.73
N ARG A 532 -13.88 0.72 -30.01
CA ARG A 532 -14.55 -0.50 -30.48
C ARG A 532 -15.98 -0.17 -30.90
N THR A 533 -16.33 -0.61 -32.10
CA THR A 533 -17.68 -0.51 -32.62
C THR A 533 -18.51 -1.67 -32.07
N PHE A 534 -19.63 -1.35 -31.45
CA PHE A 534 -20.63 -2.31 -31.00
C PHE A 534 -21.99 -1.89 -31.55
N PRO A 535 -22.91 -2.83 -31.84
CA PRO A 535 -24.27 -2.48 -32.25
C PRO A 535 -24.94 -1.60 -31.19
N PRO A 536 -25.46 -0.41 -31.52
CA PRO A 536 -26.09 0.48 -30.55
C PRO A 536 -27.23 -0.19 -29.77
N GLN A 537 -28.01 -1.02 -30.45
CA GLN A 537 -29.12 -1.80 -29.89
C GLN A 537 -28.65 -2.76 -28.79
N LEU A 538 -27.44 -3.32 -28.92
CA LEU A 538 -26.85 -4.15 -27.86
C LEU A 538 -26.57 -3.33 -26.60
N GLY A 539 -26.19 -2.05 -26.74
CA GLY A 539 -26.05 -1.14 -25.60
C GLY A 539 -27.35 -1.04 -24.82
N TYR A 540 -28.46 -0.78 -25.52
CA TYR A 540 -29.79 -0.71 -24.91
C TYR A 540 -30.17 -2.02 -24.20
N LEU A 541 -29.94 -3.17 -24.83
CA LEU A 541 -30.21 -4.47 -24.22
C LEU A 541 -29.39 -4.72 -22.97
N LEU A 542 -28.10 -4.36 -22.96
CA LEU A 542 -27.26 -4.50 -21.76
C LEU A 542 -27.72 -3.56 -20.64
N GLY A 543 -28.20 -2.36 -20.97
CA GLY A 543 -28.81 -1.46 -19.98
C GLY A 543 -30.07 -2.06 -19.36
N ALA A 544 -31.00 -2.52 -20.21
CA ALA A 544 -32.21 -3.22 -19.79
C ALA A 544 -31.93 -4.50 -19.00
N LEU A 545 -30.83 -5.20 -19.33
CA LEU A 545 -30.41 -6.42 -18.64
C LEU A 545 -29.95 -6.14 -17.21
N MET A 546 -29.35 -4.98 -16.96
CA MET A 546 -28.84 -4.61 -15.64
C MET A 546 -29.94 -4.14 -14.67
N THR A 547 -31.13 -3.80 -15.18
CA THR A 547 -32.30 -3.39 -14.39
C THR A 547 -33.31 -4.53 -14.26
N ASP A 548 -33.90 -4.95 -15.37
CA ASP A 548 -35.06 -5.85 -15.42
C ASP A 548 -34.70 -7.25 -15.91
N GLY A 549 -33.41 -7.50 -16.16
CA GLY A 549 -32.91 -8.72 -16.77
C GLY A 549 -32.21 -9.68 -15.80
N ASN A 550 -32.28 -10.96 -16.12
CA ASN A 550 -31.57 -12.03 -15.43
C ASN A 550 -30.94 -12.99 -16.43
N VAL A 551 -29.77 -13.52 -16.08
CA VAL A 551 -29.06 -14.52 -16.87
C VAL A 551 -28.76 -15.70 -15.97
N TYR A 552 -29.19 -16.88 -16.39
CA TYR A 552 -28.89 -18.13 -15.72
C TYR A 552 -28.06 -19.01 -16.64
N LEU A 553 -27.01 -19.63 -16.12
CA LEU A 553 -26.17 -20.54 -16.86
C LEU A 553 -25.66 -21.65 -15.93
N ASN A 554 -25.81 -22.90 -16.35
CA ASN A 554 -25.14 -24.04 -15.75
C ASN A 554 -24.59 -24.98 -16.84
N GLU A 555 -24.06 -26.14 -16.46
CA GLU A 555 -23.45 -27.08 -17.41
C GLU A 555 -24.42 -27.58 -18.49
N ARG A 556 -25.72 -27.66 -18.21
CA ARG A 556 -26.71 -28.28 -19.11
C ARG A 556 -27.67 -27.28 -19.76
N HIS A 557 -27.96 -26.17 -19.10
CA HIS A 557 -28.98 -25.21 -19.47
C HIS A 557 -28.47 -23.78 -19.35
N GLY A 558 -29.04 -22.88 -20.15
CA GLY A 558 -28.85 -21.45 -19.98
C GLY A 558 -30.08 -20.70 -20.47
N HIS A 559 -30.46 -19.63 -19.78
CA HIS A 559 -31.53 -18.76 -20.23
C HIS A 559 -31.26 -17.30 -19.89
N VAL A 560 -31.87 -16.42 -20.67
CA VAL A 560 -31.91 -14.98 -20.44
C VAL A 560 -33.37 -14.57 -20.33
N SER A 561 -33.71 -13.79 -19.32
CA SER A 561 -35.08 -13.37 -19.06
C SER A 561 -35.13 -11.87 -18.77
N PHE A 562 -36.14 -11.19 -19.29
CA PHE A 562 -36.49 -9.82 -18.91
C PHE A 562 -37.89 -9.85 -18.30
N ILE A 563 -38.08 -9.26 -17.12
CA ILE A 563 -39.35 -9.31 -16.39
C ILE A 563 -39.87 -7.89 -16.21
N GLN A 564 -41.08 -7.61 -16.72
CA GLN A 564 -41.69 -6.30 -16.57
C GLN A 564 -43.21 -6.39 -16.49
N LYS A 565 -43.84 -5.44 -15.80
CA LYS A 565 -45.30 -5.31 -15.78
C LYS A 565 -45.82 -4.91 -17.17
N PRO A 566 -46.86 -5.57 -17.71
CA PRO A 566 -47.41 -5.24 -19.02
C PRO A 566 -48.37 -4.03 -18.94
N SER A 567 -47.90 -2.91 -18.37
CA SER A 567 -48.69 -1.67 -18.33
C SER A 567 -48.47 -0.84 -19.59
N PRO A 568 -49.43 0.01 -20.01
CA PRO A 568 -49.30 0.85 -21.20
C PRO A 568 -48.01 1.68 -21.23
N GLU A 569 -47.58 2.19 -20.08
CA GLU A 569 -46.36 2.97 -19.95
C GLU A 569 -45.10 2.13 -20.15
N LYS A 570 -45.15 0.83 -19.86
CA LYS A 570 -44.00 -0.09 -19.97
C LYS A 570 -43.92 -0.80 -21.33
N LEU A 571 -44.98 -0.77 -22.14
CA LEU A 571 -45.02 -1.38 -23.47
C LEU A 571 -43.87 -0.92 -24.39
N PRO A 572 -43.52 0.38 -24.49
CA PRO A 572 -42.43 0.81 -25.36
C PRO A 572 -41.07 0.17 -25.00
N PHE A 573 -40.82 -0.02 -23.70
CA PHE A 573 -39.61 -0.71 -23.22
C PHE A 573 -39.64 -2.20 -23.59
N ILE A 574 -40.76 -2.88 -23.33
CA ILE A 574 -40.96 -4.30 -23.66
C ILE A 574 -40.77 -4.55 -25.16
N SER A 575 -41.39 -3.73 -26.01
CA SER A 575 -41.28 -3.81 -27.46
C SER A 575 -39.86 -3.55 -27.95
N ALA A 576 -39.15 -2.59 -27.36
CA ALA A 576 -37.76 -2.32 -27.69
C ALA A 576 -36.84 -3.50 -27.32
N VAL A 577 -36.99 -4.07 -26.13
CA VAL A 577 -36.23 -5.25 -25.70
C VAL A 577 -36.50 -6.43 -26.64
N PHE A 578 -37.76 -6.72 -26.95
CA PHE A 578 -38.13 -7.80 -27.86
C PHE A 578 -37.48 -7.63 -29.24
N ARG A 579 -37.65 -6.44 -29.84
CA ARG A 579 -37.15 -6.13 -31.18
C ARG A 579 -35.62 -6.18 -31.24
N TYR A 580 -34.94 -5.47 -30.35
CA TYR A 580 -33.48 -5.42 -30.32
C TYR A 580 -32.86 -6.79 -30.04
N PHE A 581 -33.46 -7.59 -29.14
CA PHE A 581 -32.97 -8.93 -28.86
C PHE A 581 -33.05 -9.81 -30.11
N SER A 582 -34.18 -9.75 -30.84
CA SER A 582 -34.36 -10.48 -32.09
C SER A 582 -33.39 -10.03 -33.18
N GLU A 583 -33.20 -8.71 -33.34
CA GLU A 583 -32.28 -8.14 -34.32
C GLU A 583 -30.82 -8.60 -34.09
N ILE A 584 -30.36 -8.59 -32.84
CA ILE A 584 -28.97 -8.91 -32.47
C ILE A 584 -28.70 -10.41 -32.45
N PHE A 585 -29.56 -11.21 -31.80
CA PHE A 585 -29.29 -12.63 -31.57
C PHE A 585 -30.03 -13.56 -32.55
N LYS A 586 -30.77 -12.99 -33.51
CA LYS A 586 -31.61 -13.73 -34.46
C LYS A 586 -32.51 -14.75 -33.75
N TYR A 587 -33.09 -14.33 -32.62
CA TYR A 587 -33.92 -15.15 -31.75
C TYR A 587 -35.09 -14.35 -31.18
N ASN A 588 -36.31 -14.81 -31.43
CA ASN A 588 -37.50 -14.21 -30.84
C ASN A 588 -37.70 -14.70 -29.40
N LEU A 589 -37.78 -13.76 -28.46
CA LEU A 589 -38.07 -14.07 -27.06
C LEU A 589 -39.46 -14.69 -26.92
N ARG A 590 -39.60 -15.68 -26.04
CA ARG A 590 -40.90 -16.28 -25.71
C ARG A 590 -41.57 -15.48 -24.60
N PHE A 591 -42.86 -15.22 -24.74
CA PHE A 591 -43.66 -14.57 -23.72
C PHE A 591 -44.21 -15.62 -22.75
N THR A 592 -44.08 -15.37 -21.46
CA THR A 592 -44.66 -16.20 -20.41
C THR A 592 -45.27 -15.31 -19.34
N LYS A 593 -46.51 -15.61 -18.92
CA LYS A 593 -47.11 -14.94 -17.77
C LYS A 593 -46.47 -15.48 -16.50
N LYS A 594 -45.96 -14.59 -15.65
CA LYS A 594 -45.42 -14.97 -14.35
C LYS A 594 -46.49 -14.86 -13.28
N SER A 595 -46.65 -15.90 -12.47
CA SER A 595 -47.60 -15.88 -11.35
C SER A 595 -47.29 -14.71 -10.41
N PRO A 596 -48.33 -13.99 -9.92
CA PRO A 596 -48.15 -12.91 -8.98
C PRO A 596 -47.39 -13.38 -7.74
N SER A 597 -46.41 -12.62 -7.29
CA SER A 597 -45.76 -12.87 -6.00
C SER A 597 -46.70 -12.47 -4.86
N GLU A 598 -46.71 -13.24 -3.77
CA GLU A 598 -47.49 -12.93 -2.57
C GLU A 598 -46.52 -12.73 -1.39
N GLY A 599 -46.77 -11.73 -0.56
CA GLY A 599 -45.97 -11.43 0.63
C GLY A 599 -46.80 -10.82 1.74
N ILE A 600 -46.22 -10.69 2.93
CA ILE A 600 -46.88 -10.07 4.08
C ILE A 600 -46.07 -8.85 4.49
N ILE A 601 -46.68 -7.67 4.43
CA ILE A 601 -46.08 -6.42 4.93
C ILE A 601 -46.94 -5.92 6.07
N ARG A 602 -46.35 -5.82 7.27
CA ARG A 602 -47.03 -5.37 8.52
C ARG A 602 -48.34 -6.14 8.78
N GLY A 603 -48.31 -7.47 8.63
CA GLY A 603 -49.47 -8.34 8.85
C GLY A 603 -50.52 -8.33 7.74
N LYS A 604 -50.38 -7.50 6.70
CA LYS A 604 -51.28 -7.49 5.53
C LYS A 604 -50.71 -8.32 4.39
N LYS A 605 -51.52 -9.21 3.83
CA LYS A 605 -51.18 -9.96 2.61
C LYS A 605 -51.21 -9.00 1.42
N ILE A 606 -50.07 -8.85 0.76
CA ILE A 606 -49.91 -8.05 -0.46
C ILE A 606 -49.64 -9.01 -1.61
N LYS A 607 -50.43 -8.88 -2.66
CA LYS A 607 -50.25 -9.61 -3.91
C LYS A 607 -49.65 -8.66 -4.94
N GLY A 608 -48.56 -9.08 -5.57
CA GLY A 608 -47.95 -8.40 -6.71
C GLY A 608 -48.92 -8.35 -7.89
N GLY A 609 -48.68 -7.43 -8.82
CA GLY A 609 -49.41 -7.41 -10.10
C GLY A 609 -48.94 -8.52 -11.04
N GLU A 610 -49.68 -8.72 -12.13
CA GLU A 610 -49.23 -9.57 -13.23
C GLU A 610 -47.92 -9.04 -13.82
N ALA A 611 -47.01 -9.95 -14.16
CA ALA A 611 -45.75 -9.62 -14.82
C ALA A 611 -45.57 -10.48 -16.08
N LEU A 612 -45.03 -9.86 -17.12
CA LEU A 612 -44.66 -10.50 -18.36
C LEU A 612 -43.17 -10.85 -18.31
N GLU A 613 -42.86 -12.10 -18.59
CA GLU A 613 -41.48 -12.57 -18.74
C GLU A 613 -41.18 -12.81 -20.22
N LEU A 614 -40.17 -12.12 -20.75
CA LEU A 614 -39.61 -12.38 -22.08
C LEU A 614 -38.37 -13.25 -21.91
N ARG A 615 -38.38 -14.47 -22.44
CA ARG A 615 -37.32 -15.46 -22.17
C ARG A 615 -36.68 -16.04 -23.43
N CYS A 616 -35.35 -16.15 -23.41
CA CYS A 616 -34.53 -16.92 -24.34
C CYS A 616 -34.00 -18.17 -23.63
N TYR A 617 -34.18 -19.35 -24.24
CA TYR A 617 -33.72 -20.63 -23.68
C TYR A 617 -32.43 -21.16 -24.33
N LYS A 618 -31.83 -20.40 -25.24
CA LYS A 618 -30.57 -20.81 -25.88
C LYS A 618 -29.40 -20.58 -24.94
N LYS A 619 -28.72 -21.66 -24.58
CA LYS A 619 -27.57 -21.65 -23.67
C LYS A 619 -26.41 -20.82 -24.23
N GLU A 620 -26.21 -20.84 -25.53
CA GLU A 620 -25.13 -20.15 -26.23
C GLU A 620 -25.30 -18.63 -26.10
N ILE A 621 -26.53 -18.14 -26.31
CA ILE A 621 -26.89 -16.73 -26.12
C ILE A 621 -26.74 -16.34 -24.65
N ALA A 622 -27.19 -17.18 -23.71
CA ALA A 622 -27.01 -16.93 -22.28
C ALA A 622 -25.53 -16.83 -21.88
N LYS A 623 -24.68 -17.72 -22.42
CA LYS A 623 -23.23 -17.69 -22.21
C LYS A 623 -22.61 -16.41 -22.78
N GLU A 624 -22.98 -16.02 -24.00
CA GLU A 624 -22.48 -14.80 -24.64
C GLU A 624 -22.87 -13.55 -23.83
N ILE A 625 -24.14 -13.42 -23.44
CA ILE A 625 -24.64 -12.29 -22.66
C ILE A 625 -23.99 -12.25 -21.28
N LEU A 626 -23.81 -13.40 -20.62
CA LEU A 626 -23.12 -13.46 -19.32
C LEU A 626 -21.68 -12.95 -19.42
N GLN A 627 -20.93 -13.37 -20.45
CA GLN A 627 -19.57 -12.89 -20.69
C GLN A 627 -19.53 -11.37 -20.94
N LYS A 628 -20.50 -10.81 -21.68
CA LYS A 628 -20.60 -9.36 -21.87
C LYS A 628 -20.98 -8.64 -20.58
N LYS A 629 -21.86 -9.21 -19.75
CA LYS A 629 -22.26 -8.68 -18.44
C LYS A 629 -21.06 -8.65 -17.46
N GLU A 630 -20.22 -9.68 -17.47
CA GLU A 630 -19.00 -9.72 -16.66
C GLU A 630 -17.95 -8.69 -17.10
N LYS A 631 -17.84 -8.44 -18.42
CA LYS A 631 -16.91 -7.46 -19.00
C LYS A 631 -17.56 -6.11 -19.30
N LEU A 632 -18.71 -5.80 -18.68
CA LEU A 632 -19.50 -4.63 -19.02
C LEU A 632 -18.70 -3.33 -18.89
N GLU A 633 -17.96 -3.16 -17.80
CA GLU A 633 -17.14 -1.96 -17.58
C GLU A 633 -16.09 -1.77 -18.68
N GLU A 634 -15.41 -2.85 -19.11
CA GLU A 634 -14.44 -2.80 -20.23
C GLU A 634 -15.09 -2.44 -21.57
N ILE A 635 -16.29 -2.97 -21.82
CA ILE A 635 -17.07 -2.68 -23.02
C ILE A 635 -17.42 -1.19 -23.04
N LEU A 636 -17.96 -0.65 -21.94
CA LEU A 636 -18.35 0.75 -21.83
C LEU A 636 -17.14 1.70 -21.96
N LEU A 637 -15.99 1.34 -21.38
CA LEU A 637 -14.75 2.11 -21.55
C LEU A 637 -14.26 2.15 -23.00
N SER A 638 -14.61 1.16 -23.81
CA SER A 638 -14.16 1.00 -25.19
C SER A 638 -15.22 1.35 -26.24
N ALA A 639 -16.46 1.65 -25.83
CA ALA A 639 -17.56 1.83 -26.76
C ALA A 639 -17.66 3.27 -27.30
N GLN A 640 -18.27 3.38 -28.48
CA GLN A 640 -18.64 4.65 -29.11
C GLN A 640 -19.81 5.32 -28.36
N ASP A 641 -19.91 6.65 -28.45
CA ASP A 641 -20.87 7.44 -27.70
C ASP A 641 -22.33 7.02 -27.95
N GLU A 642 -22.68 6.64 -29.19
CA GLU A 642 -24.02 6.14 -29.53
C GLU A 642 -24.40 4.88 -28.74
N PHE A 643 -23.46 3.95 -28.56
CA PHE A 643 -23.67 2.75 -27.74
C PHE A 643 -23.89 3.12 -26.26
N LEU A 644 -23.14 4.11 -25.76
CA LEU A 644 -23.25 4.56 -24.37
C LEU A 644 -24.59 5.25 -24.10
N PHE A 645 -25.06 6.07 -25.03
CA PHE A 645 -26.40 6.67 -24.95
C PHE A 645 -27.50 5.61 -24.97
N ASN A 646 -27.39 4.60 -25.85
CA ASN A 646 -28.33 3.48 -25.87
C ASN A 646 -28.30 2.68 -24.56
N PHE A 647 -27.12 2.44 -23.99
CA PHE A 647 -26.99 1.79 -22.68
C PHE A 647 -27.69 2.58 -21.58
N LEU A 648 -27.44 3.88 -21.46
CA LEU A 648 -28.13 4.73 -20.50
C LEU A 648 -29.64 4.73 -20.72
N ALA A 649 -30.11 4.81 -21.97
CA ALA A 649 -31.51 4.73 -22.31
C ALA A 649 -32.16 3.43 -21.85
N GLY A 650 -31.50 2.28 -22.06
CA GLY A 650 -31.97 0.98 -21.59
C GLY A 650 -32.12 0.92 -20.06
N VAL A 651 -31.16 1.50 -19.32
CA VAL A 651 -31.24 1.61 -17.85
C VAL A 651 -32.39 2.53 -17.42
N ILE A 652 -32.52 3.68 -18.06
CA ILE A 652 -33.56 4.68 -17.73
C ILE A 652 -34.95 4.12 -18.04
N ASP A 653 -35.13 3.45 -19.16
CA ASP A 653 -36.41 2.84 -19.53
C ASP A 653 -36.74 1.63 -18.66
N GLY A 654 -35.75 0.94 -18.10
CA GLY A 654 -35.96 -0.08 -17.09
C GLY A 654 -36.47 0.52 -15.77
N ASP A 655 -35.56 1.11 -15.00
CA ASP A 655 -35.79 1.54 -13.61
C ASP A 655 -35.75 3.07 -13.42
N GLY A 656 -35.49 3.84 -14.47
CA GLY A 656 -35.42 5.29 -14.41
C GLY A 656 -36.78 5.98 -14.37
N THR A 657 -36.77 7.20 -13.85
CA THR A 657 -37.88 8.15 -13.84
C THR A 657 -37.41 9.52 -14.30
N PHE A 658 -38.32 10.31 -14.84
CA PHE A 658 -38.08 11.71 -15.20
C PHE A 658 -39.12 12.59 -14.52
N PHE A 659 -38.66 13.59 -13.77
CA PHE A 659 -39.51 14.55 -13.09
C PHE A 659 -38.79 15.89 -12.97
N GLU A 660 -39.47 17.00 -13.25
CA GLU A 660 -38.90 18.36 -13.14
C GLU A 660 -37.50 18.51 -13.77
N ARG A 661 -37.31 17.99 -14.98
CA ARG A 661 -36.03 18.04 -15.74
C ARG A 661 -34.89 17.22 -15.12
N ARG A 662 -35.23 16.24 -14.29
CA ARG A 662 -34.27 15.39 -13.59
C ARG A 662 -34.54 13.94 -13.92
N ILE A 663 -33.53 13.25 -14.43
CA ILE A 663 -33.55 11.80 -14.52
C ILE A 663 -33.09 11.24 -13.17
N GLN A 664 -33.88 10.33 -12.60
CA GLN A 664 -33.55 9.62 -11.36
C GLN A 664 -33.52 8.12 -11.62
N ILE A 665 -32.43 7.48 -11.23
CA ILE A 665 -32.23 6.03 -11.34
C ILE A 665 -31.91 5.50 -9.94
N PHE A 666 -32.75 4.62 -9.42
CA PHE A 666 -32.54 3.98 -8.13
C PHE A 666 -31.82 2.65 -8.32
N CYS A 667 -30.62 2.50 -7.76
CA CYS A 667 -29.82 1.30 -7.88
C CYS A 667 -29.40 0.75 -6.51
N SER A 668 -29.64 -0.53 -6.29
CA SER A 668 -29.09 -1.29 -5.16
C SER A 668 -27.82 -2.06 -5.54
N ASP A 669 -27.65 -2.38 -6.82
CA ASP A 669 -26.47 -3.06 -7.35
C ASP A 669 -25.33 -2.07 -7.58
N GLU A 670 -24.16 -2.41 -7.02
CA GLU A 670 -22.95 -1.61 -7.21
C GLU A 670 -22.41 -1.71 -8.65
N LYS A 671 -22.59 -2.84 -9.35
CA LYS A 671 -22.14 -2.98 -10.74
C LYS A 671 -22.93 -2.04 -11.66
N LEU A 672 -24.24 -1.92 -11.47
CA LEU A 672 -25.07 -0.96 -12.22
C LEU A 672 -24.60 0.48 -11.98
N LEU A 673 -24.34 0.87 -10.72
CA LEU A 673 -23.82 2.22 -10.43
C LEU A 673 -22.50 2.50 -11.17
N ARG A 674 -21.55 1.55 -11.14
CA ARG A 674 -20.26 1.69 -11.82
C ARG A 674 -20.44 1.85 -13.33
N ALA A 675 -21.32 1.05 -13.93
CA ALA A 675 -21.64 1.12 -15.35
C ALA A 675 -22.25 2.49 -15.75
N ILE A 676 -23.26 2.97 -15.00
CA ILE A 676 -23.85 4.30 -15.21
C ILE A 676 -22.77 5.38 -15.07
N SER A 677 -21.91 5.27 -14.06
CA SER A 677 -20.83 6.23 -13.81
C SER A 677 -19.84 6.30 -14.98
N ILE A 678 -19.40 5.15 -15.51
CA ILE A 678 -18.51 5.08 -16.68
C ILE A 678 -19.18 5.72 -17.90
N CYS A 679 -20.44 5.40 -18.18
CA CYS A 679 -21.18 6.00 -19.28
C CYS A 679 -21.26 7.51 -19.16
N CYS A 680 -21.65 8.02 -17.99
CA CYS A 680 -21.78 9.46 -17.77
C CYS A 680 -20.42 10.15 -17.95
N LEU A 681 -19.35 9.62 -17.35
CA LEU A 681 -18.00 10.18 -17.49
C LEU A 681 -17.48 10.12 -18.93
N ARG A 682 -17.74 9.05 -19.69
CA ARG A 682 -17.36 8.95 -21.11
C ARG A 682 -18.11 9.96 -21.98
N LEU A 683 -19.37 10.23 -21.66
CA LEU A 683 -20.23 11.17 -22.37
C LEU A 683 -20.06 12.63 -21.90
N GLY A 684 -19.32 12.87 -20.81
CA GLY A 684 -19.19 14.18 -20.17
C GLY A 684 -20.52 14.68 -19.61
N ILE A 685 -21.27 13.77 -18.96
CA ILE A 685 -22.53 14.04 -18.27
C ILE A 685 -22.22 14.12 -16.78
N ASN A 686 -22.54 15.27 -16.17
CA ASN A 686 -22.48 15.38 -14.71
C ASN A 686 -23.68 14.71 -14.06
N PHE A 687 -23.41 13.88 -13.05
CA PHE A 687 -24.41 13.18 -12.27
C PHE A 687 -24.11 13.29 -10.78
N GLN A 688 -25.14 13.19 -9.96
CA GLN A 688 -25.03 13.16 -8.51
C GLN A 688 -25.50 11.82 -7.98
N VAL A 689 -24.85 11.34 -6.91
CA VAL A 689 -25.27 10.13 -6.23
C VAL A 689 -25.61 10.49 -4.79
N SER A 690 -26.83 10.16 -4.38
CA SER A 690 -27.23 10.20 -2.98
C SER A 690 -27.52 8.79 -2.50
N LYS A 691 -27.30 8.52 -1.21
CA LYS A 691 -27.50 7.19 -0.62
C LYS A 691 -28.58 7.28 0.45
N ASN A 692 -29.57 6.38 0.38
CA ASN A 692 -30.56 6.16 1.42
C ASN A 692 -30.57 4.67 1.79
N ARG A 693 -30.08 4.33 2.98
CA ARG A 693 -29.85 2.95 3.44
C ARG A 693 -28.98 2.17 2.44
N THR A 694 -29.56 1.20 1.74
CA THR A 694 -28.89 0.35 0.75
C THR A 694 -29.13 0.80 -0.69
N ILE A 695 -30.01 1.78 -0.91
CA ILE A 695 -30.39 2.26 -2.24
C ILE A 695 -29.59 3.53 -2.55
N LYS A 696 -29.03 3.58 -3.75
CA LYS A 696 -28.35 4.76 -4.30
C LYS A 696 -29.26 5.39 -5.34
N ASN A 697 -29.47 6.70 -5.26
CA ASN A 697 -30.20 7.48 -6.24
C ASN A 697 -29.19 8.24 -7.11
N VAL A 698 -29.12 7.88 -8.39
CA VAL A 698 -28.35 8.58 -9.41
C VAL A 698 -29.24 9.63 -10.05
N LEU A 699 -28.85 10.90 -9.89
CA LEU A 699 -29.53 12.07 -10.38
C LEU A 699 -28.75 12.67 -11.56
N ILE A 700 -29.37 12.74 -12.73
CA ILE A 700 -28.81 13.38 -13.93
C ILE A 700 -29.65 14.60 -14.28
N VAL A 701 -28.98 15.74 -14.44
CA VAL A 701 -29.58 17.04 -14.80
C VAL A 701 -28.94 17.67 -16.04
N ASP A 702 -27.97 16.98 -16.62
CA ASP A 702 -27.15 17.43 -17.75
C ASP A 702 -27.44 16.59 -18.99
N LYS A 703 -27.34 17.19 -20.17
CA LYS A 703 -27.60 16.56 -21.49
C LYS A 703 -28.90 15.75 -21.59
N ILE A 704 -29.96 16.18 -20.91
CA ILE A 704 -31.25 15.50 -20.88
C ILE A 704 -31.78 15.27 -22.30
N ASP A 705 -31.79 16.29 -23.15
CA ASP A 705 -32.32 16.18 -24.52
C ASP A 705 -31.52 15.20 -25.39
N GLU A 706 -30.20 15.11 -25.18
CA GLU A 706 -29.38 14.12 -25.88
C GLU A 706 -29.73 12.71 -25.43
N ILE A 707 -29.92 12.48 -24.12
CA ILE A 707 -30.30 11.18 -23.57
C ILE A 707 -31.71 10.76 -24.05
N MET A 708 -32.68 11.67 -24.02
CA MET A 708 -34.10 11.39 -24.34
C MET A 708 -34.35 11.00 -25.80
N LYS A 709 -33.41 11.30 -26.72
CA LYS A 709 -33.44 10.80 -28.10
C LYS A 709 -33.35 9.27 -28.17
N PHE A 710 -32.68 8.65 -27.21
CA PHE A 710 -32.41 7.22 -27.21
C PHE A 710 -33.44 6.43 -26.40
N THR A 711 -34.06 7.04 -25.39
CA THR A 711 -35.13 6.40 -24.60
C THR A 711 -36.36 6.06 -25.45
N LYS A 712 -37.08 5.02 -25.05
CA LYS A 712 -38.29 4.50 -25.68
C LYS A 712 -39.49 4.66 -24.79
N ARG A 713 -39.32 4.56 -23.47
CA ARG A 713 -40.39 4.72 -22.47
C ARG A 713 -40.36 6.10 -21.82
N VAL A 714 -39.26 6.46 -21.18
CA VAL A 714 -39.18 7.69 -20.38
C VAL A 714 -39.05 8.86 -21.35
N LYS A 715 -40.02 9.77 -21.31
CA LYS A 715 -40.09 10.95 -22.18
C LYS A 715 -40.22 12.21 -21.34
N GLY A 716 -39.71 13.31 -21.90
CA GLY A 716 -39.75 14.63 -21.30
C GLY A 716 -38.94 15.61 -22.13
N GLU A 717 -39.27 16.89 -22.01
CA GLU A 717 -38.53 17.99 -22.63
C GLU A 717 -37.64 18.65 -21.57
N GLY A 718 -36.36 18.81 -21.90
CA GLY A 718 -35.50 19.78 -21.21
C GLY A 718 -35.61 21.12 -21.93
N GLU A 719 -36.08 22.18 -21.28
CA GLU A 719 -35.66 23.49 -21.78
C GLU A 719 -34.14 23.60 -21.61
N LYS A 720 -33.44 24.19 -22.59
CA LYS A 720 -32.00 24.48 -22.50
C LYS A 720 -31.72 25.26 -21.21
N VAL A 721 -31.15 24.56 -20.23
CA VAL A 721 -30.71 25.16 -18.98
C VAL A 721 -29.51 26.08 -19.30
N LYS A 722 -29.61 27.38 -18.96
CA LYS A 722 -28.50 28.36 -19.09
C LYS A 722 -27.42 28.23 -18.00
N PHE A 723 -27.57 27.32 -17.06
CA PHE A 723 -26.54 27.04 -16.05
C PHE A 723 -25.51 26.09 -16.64
N GLY A 724 -24.25 26.54 -16.74
CA GLY A 724 -23.16 25.68 -17.17
C GLY A 724 -22.91 24.57 -16.15
N SER A 725 -22.49 23.41 -16.67
CA SER A 725 -22.16 22.24 -15.86
C SER A 725 -20.68 22.18 -15.46
N ARG A 726 -19.86 23.13 -15.92
CA ARG A 726 -18.45 23.28 -15.54
C ARG A 726 -18.23 24.48 -14.65
N PHE A 727 -17.62 24.23 -13.50
CA PHE A 727 -17.37 25.21 -12.47
C PHE A 727 -15.88 25.27 -12.12
N PHE A 728 -15.38 26.47 -11.85
CA PHE A 728 -13.98 26.72 -11.51
C PHE A 728 -13.87 27.58 -10.26
N ALA A 729 -12.86 27.31 -9.43
CA ALA A 729 -12.61 28.11 -8.22
C ALA A 729 -12.11 29.51 -8.60
N ALA A 730 -12.95 30.53 -8.39
CA ALA A 730 -12.66 31.90 -8.80
C ALA A 730 -11.40 32.44 -8.14
N LYS A 731 -11.23 32.18 -6.83
CA LYS A 731 -10.04 32.61 -6.09
C LYS A 731 -8.76 32.03 -6.68
N GLN A 732 -8.75 30.74 -6.98
CA GLN A 732 -7.57 30.04 -7.49
C GLN A 732 -7.15 30.46 -8.90
N LEU A 733 -8.11 30.90 -9.72
CA LEU A 733 -7.86 31.32 -11.10
C LEU A 733 -7.66 32.83 -11.25
N LEU A 734 -8.33 33.66 -10.46
CA LEU A 734 -8.51 35.08 -10.74
C LEU A 734 -7.97 36.02 -9.66
N GLU A 735 -7.53 35.52 -8.48
CA GLU A 735 -7.14 36.37 -7.34
C GLU A 735 -6.04 37.40 -7.69
N ASP A 736 -5.06 37.03 -8.51
CA ASP A 736 -3.95 37.90 -8.90
C ASP A 736 -4.31 38.94 -9.96
N ILE A 737 -5.43 38.74 -10.66
CA ILE A 737 -5.93 39.65 -11.71
C ILE A 737 -7.29 40.24 -11.35
N ALA A 738 -7.69 40.13 -10.08
CA ALA A 738 -9.04 40.41 -9.63
C ALA A 738 -9.52 41.81 -10.05
N ASN A 739 -8.64 42.82 -9.96
CA ASN A 739 -8.95 44.20 -10.36
C ASN A 739 -9.21 44.35 -11.86
N LEU A 740 -8.53 43.56 -12.71
CA LEU A 740 -8.65 43.61 -14.17
C LEU A 740 -9.92 42.92 -14.65
N VAL A 741 -10.33 41.85 -13.97
CA VAL A 741 -11.45 41.00 -14.40
C VAL A 741 -12.76 41.28 -13.67
N ASN A 742 -12.84 42.35 -12.86
CA ASN A 742 -14.00 42.60 -12.02
C ASN A 742 -15.20 43.19 -12.78
N TYR A 743 -15.80 42.39 -13.66
CA TYR A 743 -16.96 42.77 -14.46
C TYR A 743 -18.10 43.33 -13.62
N LYS A 744 -18.34 44.64 -13.71
CA LYS A 744 -19.40 45.38 -12.99
C LYS A 744 -19.43 45.10 -11.48
N GLY A 745 -18.28 44.87 -10.84
CA GLY A 745 -18.24 44.57 -9.41
C GLY A 745 -18.59 43.12 -9.03
N ARG A 746 -18.91 42.26 -10.00
CA ARG A 746 -19.52 40.95 -9.74
C ARG A 746 -18.54 39.81 -9.54
N ILE A 747 -17.26 39.96 -9.86
CA ILE A 747 -16.26 38.88 -9.73
C ILE A 747 -15.57 38.90 -8.36
N PHE A 748 -15.35 40.08 -7.76
CA PHE A 748 -14.79 40.18 -6.41
C PHE A 748 -15.53 39.34 -5.36
N PRO A 749 -16.88 39.31 -5.31
CA PRO A 749 -17.59 38.45 -4.36
C PRO A 749 -17.27 36.95 -4.52
N TYR A 750 -17.03 36.49 -5.76
CA TYR A 750 -16.63 35.10 -6.00
C TYR A 750 -15.23 34.81 -5.47
N ILE A 751 -14.27 35.72 -5.66
CA ILE A 751 -12.90 35.58 -5.18
C ILE A 751 -12.87 35.65 -3.64
N LYS A 752 -13.48 36.69 -3.06
CA LYS A 752 -13.49 36.95 -1.61
C LYS A 752 -14.10 35.79 -0.82
N ASN A 753 -15.20 35.24 -1.31
CA ASN A 753 -15.92 34.15 -0.64
C ASN A 753 -15.50 32.76 -1.13
N ASN A 754 -14.46 32.66 -1.98
CA ASN A 754 -13.95 31.41 -2.54
C ASN A 754 -15.04 30.55 -3.22
N LEU A 755 -15.88 31.20 -4.03
CA LEU A 755 -16.98 30.57 -4.74
C LEU A 755 -16.52 30.01 -6.09
N LEU A 756 -17.30 29.06 -6.59
CA LEU A 756 -17.14 28.54 -7.93
C LEU A 756 -17.84 29.44 -8.96
N ILE A 757 -17.19 29.68 -10.10
CA ILE A 757 -17.73 30.41 -11.25
C ILE A 757 -17.88 29.46 -12.45
N ASP A 758 -18.98 29.62 -13.17
CA ASP A 758 -19.31 28.85 -14.37
C ASP A 758 -18.35 29.20 -15.54
N ALA A 759 -17.94 28.18 -16.30
CA ALA A 759 -17.19 28.30 -17.56
C ALA A 759 -17.76 29.37 -18.51
N GLU A 760 -19.08 29.36 -18.72
CA GLU A 760 -19.76 30.31 -19.62
C GLU A 760 -19.73 31.73 -19.07
N LYS A 761 -19.79 31.89 -17.74
CA LYS A 761 -19.62 33.21 -17.11
C LYS A 761 -18.19 33.72 -17.28
N ILE A 762 -17.19 32.85 -17.18
CA ILE A 762 -15.81 33.23 -17.47
C ILE A 762 -15.68 33.67 -18.94
N LYS A 763 -16.21 32.89 -19.88
CA LYS A 763 -16.15 33.22 -21.32
C LYS A 763 -16.84 34.54 -21.66
N ASN A 764 -18.02 34.78 -21.10
CA ASN A 764 -18.83 35.94 -21.48
C ASN A 764 -18.47 37.21 -20.71
N TYR A 765 -17.93 37.12 -19.49
CA TYR A 765 -17.73 38.28 -18.62
C TYR A 765 -16.29 38.52 -18.17
N VAL A 766 -15.43 37.49 -18.17
CA VAL A 766 -14.04 37.61 -17.70
C VAL A 766 -13.08 37.70 -18.87
N ILE A 767 -13.13 36.76 -19.81
CA ILE A 767 -12.22 36.70 -20.98
C ILE A 767 -12.19 38.02 -21.77
N PRO A 768 -13.33 38.68 -22.09
CA PRO A 768 -13.31 39.93 -22.86
C PRO A 768 -12.58 41.08 -22.18
N LEU A 769 -12.44 41.07 -20.84
CA LEU A 769 -11.76 42.13 -20.08
C LEU A 769 -10.23 42.02 -20.13
N ILE A 770 -9.71 40.87 -20.53
CA ILE A 770 -8.28 40.57 -20.56
C ILE A 770 -7.84 40.11 -21.95
N GLU A 771 -8.61 40.41 -22.99
CA GLU A 771 -8.34 39.96 -24.36
C GLU A 771 -6.92 40.36 -24.83
N GLY A 772 -6.27 39.50 -25.61
CA GLY A 772 -4.88 39.71 -26.05
C GLY A 772 -3.78 39.55 -24.98
N THR A 773 -4.12 39.49 -23.69
CA THR A 773 -3.12 39.31 -22.62
C THR A 773 -2.65 37.87 -22.47
N LYS A 774 -1.55 37.66 -21.75
CA LYS A 774 -1.07 36.31 -21.39
C LYS A 774 -2.09 35.56 -20.53
N GLU A 775 -2.73 36.28 -19.62
CA GLU A 775 -3.75 35.80 -18.68
C GLU A 775 -4.95 35.23 -19.42
N ASN A 776 -5.36 35.88 -20.52
CA ASN A 776 -6.42 35.37 -21.39
C ASN A 776 -6.06 34.02 -22.02
N HIS A 777 -4.86 33.89 -22.58
CA HIS A 777 -4.40 32.62 -23.17
C HIS A 777 -4.35 31.49 -22.13
N GLU A 778 -3.84 31.80 -20.94
CA GLU A 778 -3.80 30.84 -19.82
C GLU A 778 -5.21 30.43 -19.37
N LEU A 779 -6.12 31.40 -19.20
CA LEU A 779 -7.48 31.14 -18.74
C LEU A 779 -8.29 30.38 -19.78
N THR A 780 -8.28 30.80 -21.05
CA THR A 780 -8.98 30.14 -22.15
C THR A 780 -8.56 28.67 -22.27
N ARG A 781 -7.25 28.39 -22.19
CA ARG A 781 -6.73 27.01 -22.20
C ARG A 781 -7.26 26.14 -21.05
N ILE A 782 -7.50 26.71 -19.88
CA ILE A 782 -8.10 26.00 -18.73
C ILE A 782 -9.59 25.78 -18.94
N ILE A 783 -10.30 26.81 -19.41
CA ILE A 783 -11.75 26.72 -19.62
C ILE A 783 -12.11 25.75 -20.74
N ASP A 784 -11.27 25.66 -21.78
CA ASP A 784 -11.51 24.75 -22.90
C ASP A 784 -10.86 23.37 -22.72
N SER A 785 -10.19 23.11 -21.58
CA SER A 785 -9.65 21.77 -21.29
C SER A 785 -10.78 20.74 -21.21
N PRO A 786 -10.59 19.47 -21.63
CA PRO A 786 -11.63 18.44 -21.53
C PRO A 786 -11.92 17.95 -20.11
#